data_AF-A0A1U7I2E7-F1
#
_entry.id   AF-A0A1U7I2E7-F1
#
_cell.length_a   1.000
_cell.length_b   1.000
_cell.length_c   1.000
_cell.angle_alpha   90.00
_cell.angle_beta   90.00
_cell.angle_gamma   90.00
#
_symmetry.space_group_name_H-M   'P 1'
#
loop_
_entity.id
_entity.type
_entity.pdbx_description
1 polymer ?
#
loop_
_entity_poly.entity_id
_entity_poly.type
_entity_poly.pdbx_seq_one_letter_code
_entity_poly.pdbx_strand_id
1 'polypeptide(L)'
;MDRKLKALYLGDVAAFSLFLFGSSINHAPTVWLSIATGLPLSSYLVAKVPTKKELESDYAEVLLNLQNQLNKVESEKQWLEELNAGQAQKLLSEHGERERQLRERVNQLTSEIENIRSAHLNELTELQLDSSDERGKLEEKYRLEVARKQQEINKLSQQLDGDKQSILKQLEQEKQQLTQQHETELNAIKTEYESAITALQEQFEQYQVIANEAKEIAAQRVAEASAYAQKVQAKEQQLKEYEQQLNVREINQAITDRELEVKHQDLEVRGKAINLDVEKKLLEETEKLKEAQTTITQLSLNEQVYLAEISNLKAQLAEYHVMLFAEKSDDDYTVKTLQRLLVESDINTEFLRKEEKQEGKIITIELRPISTFEQLKLKKVCEQLPGFLMIERVPTFTTRNGKITFTIDKRTSKEKALASREAIEKSLINVEDTTAKNLGYLIIGEPGSAKSTGALYVANSIITQELSQKAVNDLIDPHGAMLLAMDIHHSKSWDDAGVKVVDDPLLIYEQFKLLKEEYDSRKPGTKTNRLIIFFDEIAETLDAIETLIAEKEGKKTAGRDAVEFVQNTYRSFGTGGRKKYINFVGMNHSYNVKALGVDGYYRNCFVALLLNDAARHYINTTTKHLPEGKKEQFYQWLELMDNRYIALATGAINDKLCKHPTHHDYPQIKDGNPPKNLQQIKQLPLNIRLI
;
A
#
# COMPACT_ATOMS: atom_id res chain seq x y z
N MET A 1 -48.17 -18.13 38.88
CA MET A 1 -47.50 -16.89 39.31
C MET A 1 -48.44 -15.73 38.97
N ASP A 2 -48.88 -14.97 39.97
CA ASP A 2 -49.82 -13.84 39.82
C ASP A 2 -49.25 -12.75 38.88
N ARG A 3 -50.09 -12.06 38.10
CA ARG A 3 -49.67 -10.99 37.17
C ARG A 3 -48.89 -9.89 37.87
N LYS A 4 -49.23 -9.59 39.13
CA LYS A 4 -48.49 -8.63 39.97
C LYS A 4 -47.10 -9.15 40.36
N LEU A 5 -46.98 -10.43 40.72
CA LEU A 5 -45.70 -11.07 40.99
C LEU A 5 -44.81 -11.15 39.74
N LYS A 6 -45.41 -11.31 38.55
CA LYS A 6 -44.68 -11.35 37.29
C LYS A 6 -44.10 -9.98 36.91
N ALA A 7 -44.83 -8.91 37.19
CA ALA A 7 -44.36 -7.53 37.01
C ALA A 7 -43.26 -7.16 38.00
N LEU A 8 -43.38 -7.56 39.27
CA LEU A 8 -42.33 -7.36 40.27
C LEU A 8 -41.05 -8.13 39.91
N TYR A 9 -41.18 -9.41 39.54
CA TYR A 9 -40.04 -10.25 39.14
C TYR A 9 -39.34 -9.70 37.89
N LEU A 10 -40.09 -9.17 36.92
CA LEU A 10 -39.51 -8.53 35.72
C LEU A 10 -38.87 -7.17 36.04
N GLY A 11 -39.43 -6.40 36.97
CA GLY A 11 -38.85 -5.16 37.47
C GLY A 11 -37.53 -5.40 38.21
N ASP A 12 -37.48 -6.42 39.07
CA ASP A 12 -36.28 -6.80 39.82
C ASP A 12 -35.20 -7.38 38.91
N VAL A 13 -35.55 -8.18 37.91
CA VAL A 13 -34.61 -8.68 36.89
C VAL A 13 -34.07 -7.53 36.02
N ALA A 14 -34.90 -6.54 35.67
CA ALA A 14 -34.47 -5.37 34.91
C ALA A 14 -33.54 -4.46 35.73
N ALA A 15 -33.84 -4.24 37.01
CA ALA A 15 -32.99 -3.48 37.93
C ALA A 15 -31.66 -4.20 38.21
N PHE A 16 -31.69 -5.52 38.39
CA PHE A 16 -30.49 -6.36 38.57
C PHE A 16 -29.63 -6.41 37.30
N SER A 17 -30.26 -6.39 36.12
CA SER A 17 -29.55 -6.31 34.83
C SER A 17 -28.95 -4.92 34.57
N LEU A 18 -29.64 -3.84 34.97
CA LEU A 18 -29.11 -2.47 34.97
C LEU A 18 -27.89 -2.35 35.91
N PHE A 19 -27.93 -3.01 37.06
CA PHE A 19 -26.81 -3.08 38.01
C PHE A 19 -25.62 -3.89 37.48
N LEU A 20 -25.86 -4.98 36.73
CA LEU A 20 -24.80 -5.85 36.20
C LEU A 20 -24.19 -5.38 34.87
N PHE A 21 -24.94 -4.66 34.02
CA PHE A 21 -24.53 -4.36 32.63
C PHE A 21 -24.50 -2.88 32.27
N GLY A 22 -24.67 -1.96 33.22
CA GLY A 22 -24.71 -0.50 33.02
C GLY A 22 -23.45 0.17 32.45
N SER A 23 -22.44 -0.59 31.98
CA SER A 23 -21.19 -0.06 31.40
C SER A 23 -20.81 -0.63 30.03
N SER A 24 -21.67 -1.42 29.38
CA SER A 24 -21.40 -2.01 28.06
C SER A 24 -22.13 -1.25 26.92
N ILE A 25 -21.46 -0.26 26.31
CA ILE A 25 -21.97 0.58 25.21
C ILE A 25 -21.82 -0.14 23.85
N ASN A 26 -22.36 -1.35 23.68
CA ASN A 26 -22.31 -2.04 22.38
C ASN A 26 -23.60 -2.81 22.00
N HIS A 27 -24.72 -2.58 22.69
CA HIS A 27 -26.01 -3.12 22.26
C HIS A 27 -26.93 -2.02 21.75
N ALA A 28 -27.44 -2.21 20.53
CA ALA A 28 -28.17 -1.23 19.75
C ALA A 28 -29.40 -0.67 20.51
N PRO A 29 -29.74 0.63 20.33
CA PRO A 29 -30.88 1.30 20.98
C PRO A 29 -32.23 0.58 20.81
N THR A 30 -32.37 -0.21 19.75
CA THR A 30 -33.55 -1.02 19.42
C THR A 30 -33.84 -2.14 20.42
N VAL A 31 -32.83 -2.72 21.05
CA VAL A 31 -33.01 -3.76 22.09
C VAL A 31 -33.54 -3.14 23.38
N TRP A 32 -33.05 -1.95 23.73
CA TRP A 32 -33.48 -1.20 24.91
C TRP A 32 -34.93 -0.67 24.80
N LEU A 33 -35.34 -0.23 23.60
CA LEU A 33 -36.73 0.19 23.35
C LEU A 33 -37.72 -0.99 23.42
N SER A 34 -37.34 -2.17 22.92
CA SER A 34 -38.19 -3.37 22.97
C SER A 34 -38.39 -3.86 24.41
N ILE A 35 -37.34 -3.81 25.23
CA ILE A 35 -37.40 -4.17 26.65
C ILE A 35 -38.24 -3.16 27.46
N ALA A 36 -38.15 -1.86 27.16
CA ALA A 36 -38.92 -0.83 27.85
C ALA A 36 -40.40 -0.79 27.47
N THR A 37 -40.78 -1.25 26.27
CA THR A 37 -42.15 -1.16 25.73
C THR A 37 -42.91 -2.49 25.70
N GLY A 38 -42.23 -3.63 25.86
CA GLY A 38 -42.84 -4.97 25.87
C GLY A 38 -43.31 -5.48 24.51
N LEU A 39 -42.94 -4.81 23.41
CA LEU A 39 -43.31 -5.20 22.05
C LEU A 39 -42.23 -6.08 21.38
N PRO A 40 -42.63 -7.06 20.55
CA PRO A 40 -41.68 -7.92 19.85
C PRO A 40 -40.87 -7.13 18.83
N LEU A 41 -39.56 -7.42 18.79
CA LEU A 41 -38.54 -6.80 17.93
C LEU A 41 -38.91 -6.75 16.43
N SER A 42 -39.82 -7.60 15.96
CA SER A 42 -40.29 -7.65 14.56
C SER A 42 -41.21 -6.50 14.15
N SER A 43 -41.67 -5.67 15.09
CA SER A 43 -42.61 -4.56 14.82
C SER A 43 -41.93 -3.27 14.36
N TYR A 44 -40.62 -3.13 14.59
CA TYR A 44 -39.83 -1.98 14.19
C TYR A 44 -39.04 -2.31 12.92
N LEU A 45 -39.74 -2.41 11.79
CA LEU A 45 -39.14 -2.23 10.47
C LEU A 45 -38.78 -0.75 10.30
N VAL A 46 -37.72 -0.31 10.98
CA VAL A 46 -37.06 0.95 10.68
C VAL A 46 -35.99 0.60 9.67
N ALA A 47 -36.17 1.06 8.43
CA ALA A 47 -35.12 1.06 7.42
C ALA A 47 -33.82 1.53 8.09
N LYS A 48 -32.76 0.73 7.98
CA LYS A 48 -31.46 1.04 8.58
C LYS A 48 -30.99 2.38 8.01
N VAL A 49 -31.21 3.48 8.76
CA VAL A 49 -30.69 4.80 8.40
C VAL A 49 -29.18 4.67 8.51
N PRO A 50 -28.43 4.78 7.40
CA PRO A 50 -26.99 4.64 7.44
C PRO A 50 -26.41 5.73 8.33
N THR A 51 -25.48 5.34 9.20
CA THR A 51 -24.79 6.29 10.08
C THR A 51 -23.99 7.28 9.24
N LYS A 52 -23.73 8.49 9.76
CA LYS A 52 -22.86 9.48 9.08
C LYS A 52 -21.54 8.87 8.59
N LYS A 53 -20.99 7.92 9.35
CA LYS A 53 -19.77 7.18 9.01
C LYS A 53 -19.95 6.17 7.89
N GLU A 54 -21.12 5.52 7.79
CA GLU A 54 -21.47 4.65 6.66
C GLU A 54 -21.67 5.50 5.38
N LEU A 55 -22.36 6.64 5.46
CA LEU A 55 -22.48 7.59 4.34
C LEU A 55 -21.13 8.19 3.91
N GLU A 56 -20.27 8.56 4.86
CA GLU A 56 -18.90 9.03 4.56
C GLU A 56 -18.04 7.92 3.97
N SER A 57 -18.27 6.66 4.34
CA SER A 57 -17.58 5.49 3.78
C SER A 57 -18.05 5.20 2.36
N ASP A 58 -19.36 5.21 2.12
CA ASP A 58 -19.94 5.02 0.78
C ASP A 58 -19.53 6.18 -0.14
N TYR A 59 -19.48 7.40 0.39
CA TYR A 59 -18.96 8.59 -0.30
C TYR A 59 -17.48 8.45 -0.65
N ALA A 60 -16.65 7.99 0.29
CA ALA A 60 -15.23 7.74 0.06
C ALA A 60 -15.02 6.62 -0.97
N GLU A 61 -15.85 5.57 -0.96
CA GLU A 61 -15.77 4.46 -1.90
C GLU A 61 -16.15 4.87 -3.32
N VAL A 62 -17.25 5.63 -3.49
CA VAL A 62 -17.67 6.16 -4.80
C VAL A 62 -16.65 7.16 -5.34
N LEU A 63 -16.14 8.08 -4.52
CA LEU A 63 -15.09 9.01 -4.94
C LEU A 63 -13.78 8.29 -5.29
N LEU A 64 -13.38 7.29 -4.50
CA LEU A 64 -12.19 6.49 -4.80
C LEU A 64 -12.35 5.73 -6.12
N ASN A 65 -13.55 5.22 -6.41
CA ASN A 65 -13.83 4.49 -7.65
C ASN A 65 -13.80 5.44 -8.87
N LEU A 66 -14.39 6.63 -8.75
CA LEU A 66 -14.33 7.67 -9.79
C LEU A 66 -12.90 8.20 -9.99
N GLN A 67 -12.14 8.40 -8.92
CA GLN A 67 -10.73 8.76 -8.97
C GLN A 67 -9.89 7.67 -9.65
N ASN A 68 -10.18 6.40 -9.37
CA ASN A 68 -9.51 5.27 -10.03
C ASN A 68 -9.87 5.20 -11.52
N GLN A 69 -11.11 5.48 -11.89
CA GLN A 69 -11.53 5.57 -13.29
C GLN A 69 -10.85 6.75 -14.01
N LEU A 70 -10.77 7.92 -13.37
CA LEU A 70 -10.06 9.08 -13.91
C LEU A 70 -8.58 8.79 -14.12
N ASN A 71 -7.90 8.24 -13.10
CA ASN A 71 -6.49 7.85 -13.18
C ASN A 71 -6.26 6.79 -14.27
N LYS A 72 -7.21 5.86 -14.43
CA LYS A 72 -7.15 4.86 -15.49
C LYS A 72 -7.24 5.51 -16.87
N VAL A 73 -8.17 6.43 -17.08
CA VAL A 73 -8.33 7.17 -18.35
C VAL A 73 -7.11 8.07 -18.61
N GLU A 74 -6.55 8.72 -17.61
CA GLU A 74 -5.30 9.50 -17.74
C GLU A 74 -4.10 8.62 -18.08
N SER A 75 -4.01 7.42 -17.47
CA SER A 75 -2.97 6.44 -17.80
C SER A 75 -3.13 5.85 -19.19
N GLU A 76 -4.38 5.62 -19.65
CA GLU A 76 -4.68 5.18 -21.01
C GLU A 76 -4.38 6.28 -22.03
N LYS A 77 -4.64 7.54 -21.69
CA LYS A 77 -4.23 8.70 -22.49
C LYS A 77 -2.70 8.80 -22.60
N GLN A 78 -1.97 8.66 -21.50
CA GLN A 78 -0.49 8.64 -21.51
C GLN A 78 0.05 7.45 -22.30
N TRP A 79 -0.51 6.26 -22.09
CA TRP A 79 -0.12 5.06 -22.83
C TRP A 79 -0.41 5.19 -24.34
N LEU A 80 -1.50 5.87 -24.73
CA LEU A 80 -1.80 6.17 -26.13
C LEU A 80 -0.92 7.29 -26.70
N GLU A 81 -0.51 8.28 -25.90
CA GLU A 81 0.52 9.26 -26.29
C GLU A 81 1.87 8.56 -26.53
N GLU A 82 2.21 7.55 -25.73
CA GLU A 82 3.38 6.67 -25.93
C GLU A 82 3.21 5.71 -27.11
N LEU A 83 2.02 5.15 -27.33
CA LEU A 83 1.71 4.29 -28.48
C LEU A 83 1.74 5.07 -29.80
N ASN A 84 1.26 6.33 -29.79
CA ASN A 84 1.38 7.28 -30.89
C ASN A 84 2.83 7.69 -31.11
N ALA A 85 3.65 7.82 -30.06
CA ALA A 85 5.09 7.98 -30.22
C ALA A 85 5.71 6.74 -30.88
N GLY A 86 5.27 5.53 -30.54
CA GLY A 86 5.70 4.28 -31.16
C GLY A 86 5.26 4.10 -32.63
N GLN A 87 4.02 4.45 -32.97
CA GLN A 87 3.54 4.43 -34.36
C GLN A 87 4.18 5.54 -35.20
N ALA A 88 4.37 6.74 -34.64
CA ALA A 88 5.14 7.80 -35.26
C ALA A 88 6.60 7.37 -35.46
N GLN A 89 7.19 6.67 -34.50
CA GLN A 89 8.55 6.13 -34.61
C GLN A 89 8.66 5.03 -35.67
N LYS A 90 7.62 4.18 -35.80
CA LYS A 90 7.53 3.20 -36.90
C LYS A 90 7.44 3.87 -38.26
N LEU A 91 6.54 4.85 -38.44
CA LEU A 91 6.42 5.62 -39.69
C LEU A 91 7.69 6.43 -40.00
N LEU A 92 8.34 6.99 -38.97
CA LEU A 92 9.63 7.68 -39.10
C LEU A 92 10.76 6.70 -39.48
N SER A 93 10.74 5.46 -38.97
CA SER A 93 11.72 4.44 -39.33
C SER A 93 11.52 3.93 -40.76
N GLU A 94 10.28 3.69 -41.18
CA GLU A 94 9.94 3.28 -42.55
C GLU A 94 10.25 4.39 -43.56
N HIS A 95 9.98 5.65 -43.20
CA HIS A 95 10.39 6.81 -44.00
C HIS A 95 11.91 6.96 -44.02
N GLY A 96 12.59 6.81 -42.88
CA GLY A 96 14.04 6.92 -42.79
C GLY A 96 14.77 5.89 -43.64
N GLU A 97 14.27 4.65 -43.69
CA GLU A 97 14.82 3.59 -44.51
C GLU A 97 14.58 3.85 -46.01
N ARG A 98 13.39 4.31 -46.38
CA ARG A 98 13.08 4.69 -47.77
C ARG A 98 13.86 5.91 -48.23
N GLU A 99 14.07 6.90 -47.34
CA GLU A 99 14.92 8.06 -47.58
C GLU A 99 16.38 7.65 -47.76
N ARG A 100 16.88 6.71 -46.94
CA ARG A 100 18.23 6.15 -47.09
C ARG A 100 18.40 5.48 -48.46
N GLN A 101 17.47 4.60 -48.85
CA GLN A 101 17.51 3.90 -50.15
C GLN A 101 17.49 4.87 -51.33
N LEU A 102 16.67 5.93 -51.26
CA LEU A 102 16.60 6.96 -52.30
C LEU A 102 17.88 7.82 -52.34
N ARG A 103 18.45 8.19 -51.19
CA ARG A 103 19.74 8.91 -51.12
C ARG A 103 20.89 8.07 -51.67
N GLU A 104 20.93 6.78 -51.35
CA GLU A 104 21.92 5.85 -51.92
C GLU A 104 21.78 5.75 -53.43
N ARG A 105 20.55 5.69 -53.96
CA ARG A 105 20.32 5.68 -55.40
C ARG A 105 20.74 6.98 -56.08
N VAL A 106 20.50 8.14 -55.45
CA VAL A 106 21.00 9.44 -55.92
C VAL A 106 22.52 9.45 -55.95
N ASN A 107 23.19 9.00 -54.88
CA ASN A 107 24.66 8.94 -54.82
C ASN A 107 25.25 8.01 -55.90
N GLN A 108 24.61 6.87 -56.17
CA GLN A 108 24.98 5.98 -57.28
C GLN A 108 24.86 6.69 -58.63
N LEU A 109 23.74 7.35 -58.90
CA LEU A 109 23.52 8.08 -60.15
C LEU A 109 24.51 9.25 -60.31
N THR A 110 24.86 9.95 -59.22
CA THR A 110 25.90 10.99 -59.22
C THR A 110 27.26 10.40 -59.56
N SER A 111 27.62 9.26 -58.97
CA SER A 111 28.87 8.57 -59.27
C SER A 111 28.92 8.06 -60.71
N GLU A 112 27.79 7.57 -61.24
CA GLU A 112 27.65 7.21 -62.67
C GLU A 112 27.90 8.43 -63.57
N ILE A 113 27.34 9.61 -63.25
CA ILE A 113 27.60 10.85 -64.00
C ILE A 113 29.08 11.22 -63.96
N GLU A 114 29.75 11.11 -62.81
CA GLU A 114 31.19 11.37 -62.64
C GLU A 114 32.04 10.43 -63.52
N ASN A 115 31.67 9.14 -63.54
CA ASN A 115 32.33 8.12 -64.36
C ASN A 115 32.12 8.39 -65.86
N ILE A 116 30.91 8.76 -66.26
CA ILE A 116 30.58 9.13 -67.65
C ILE A 116 31.40 10.35 -68.08
N ARG A 117 31.51 11.37 -67.21
CA ARG A 117 32.36 12.56 -67.47
C ARG A 117 33.83 12.21 -67.59
N SER A 118 34.32 11.31 -66.75
CA SER A 118 35.71 10.85 -66.77
C SER A 118 36.01 10.02 -68.01
N ALA A 119 35.11 9.12 -68.39
CA ALA A 119 35.19 8.34 -69.63
C ALA A 119 35.20 9.25 -70.86
N HIS A 120 34.31 10.25 -70.90
CA HIS A 120 34.28 11.26 -71.95
C HIS A 120 35.61 12.02 -72.06
N LEU A 121 36.19 12.45 -70.93
CA LEU A 121 37.47 13.17 -70.91
C LEU A 121 38.63 12.29 -71.41
N ASN A 122 38.66 11.02 -71.00
CA ASN A 122 39.66 10.07 -71.44
C ASN A 122 39.55 9.77 -72.94
N GLU A 123 38.33 9.55 -73.44
CA GLU A 123 38.06 9.25 -74.84
C GLU A 123 38.39 10.45 -75.76
N LEU A 124 38.13 11.69 -75.29
CA LEU A 124 38.57 12.91 -75.96
C LEU A 124 40.11 13.05 -75.99
N THR A 125 40.80 12.57 -74.95
CA THR A 125 42.27 12.66 -74.83
C THR A 125 42.97 11.59 -75.68
N GLU A 126 42.43 10.38 -75.72
CA GLU A 126 42.99 9.25 -76.48
C GLU A 126 42.79 9.38 -77.99
N LEU A 127 41.63 9.88 -78.43
CA LEU A 127 41.28 9.89 -79.86
C LEU A 127 41.95 11.01 -80.67
N GLN A 128 42.64 11.98 -80.05
CA GLN A 128 43.26 13.14 -80.71
C GLN A 128 42.39 13.68 -81.87
N LEU A 129 41.08 13.84 -81.64
CA LEU A 129 40.11 14.12 -82.69
C LEU A 129 40.37 15.51 -83.31
N ASP A 130 41.07 15.51 -84.45
CA ASP A 130 41.39 16.72 -85.23
C ASP A 130 40.20 17.24 -86.07
N SER A 131 39.11 16.46 -86.18
CA SER A 131 37.89 16.88 -86.89
C SER A 131 36.83 17.42 -85.92
N SER A 132 36.41 18.67 -86.15
CA SER A 132 35.38 19.38 -85.34
C SER A 132 34.05 18.62 -85.26
N ASP A 133 33.71 17.83 -86.27
CA ASP A 133 32.42 17.15 -86.39
C ASP A 133 32.32 15.87 -85.55
N GLU A 134 33.39 15.07 -85.47
CA GLU A 134 33.38 13.83 -84.68
C GLU A 134 33.42 14.12 -83.18
N ARG A 135 34.20 15.14 -82.79
CA ARG A 135 34.22 15.66 -81.43
C ARG A 135 32.85 16.19 -81.01
N GLY A 136 32.16 16.94 -81.88
CA GLY A 136 30.81 17.45 -81.59
C GLY A 136 29.77 16.34 -81.39
N LYS A 137 29.85 15.25 -82.17
CA LYS A 137 28.95 14.08 -82.01
C LYS A 137 29.20 13.33 -80.70
N LEU A 138 30.46 13.19 -80.29
CA LEU A 138 30.83 12.53 -79.04
C LEU A 138 30.42 13.36 -77.83
N GLU A 139 30.69 14.67 -77.84
CA GLU A 139 30.28 15.61 -76.79
C GLU A 139 28.75 15.63 -76.63
N GLU A 140 27.99 15.63 -77.73
CA GLU A 140 26.52 15.61 -77.69
C GLU A 140 25.96 14.29 -77.14
N LYS A 141 26.58 13.14 -77.48
CA LYS A 141 26.20 11.82 -76.92
C LYS A 141 26.33 11.82 -75.39
N TYR A 142 27.48 12.23 -74.86
CA TYR A 142 27.72 12.25 -73.42
C TYR A 142 26.88 13.30 -72.69
N ARG A 143 26.65 14.45 -73.32
CA ARG A 143 25.75 15.48 -72.81
C ARG A 143 24.31 14.97 -72.67
N LEU A 144 23.80 14.25 -73.66
CA LEU A 144 22.45 13.66 -73.62
C LEU A 144 22.34 12.59 -72.51
N GLU A 145 23.38 11.79 -72.31
CA GLU A 145 23.40 10.74 -71.29
C GLU A 145 23.45 11.32 -69.86
N VAL A 146 24.28 12.34 -69.64
CA VAL A 146 24.31 13.11 -68.38
C VAL A 146 22.97 13.81 -68.13
N ALA A 147 22.37 14.43 -69.14
CA ALA A 147 21.08 15.11 -69.02
C ALA A 147 19.95 14.13 -68.62
N ARG A 148 19.94 12.92 -69.20
CA ARG A 148 18.97 11.87 -68.86
C ARG A 148 19.11 11.43 -67.40
N LYS A 149 20.33 11.19 -66.93
CA LYS A 149 20.61 10.78 -65.53
C LYS A 149 20.28 11.89 -64.54
N GLN A 150 20.57 13.15 -64.90
CA GLN A 150 20.19 14.30 -64.09
C GLN A 150 18.66 14.47 -63.99
N GLN A 151 17.93 14.19 -65.05
CA GLN A 151 16.46 14.20 -65.04
C GLN A 151 15.89 13.11 -64.12
N GLU A 152 16.55 11.94 -64.05
CA GLU A 152 16.20 10.85 -63.13
C GLU A 152 16.41 11.26 -61.66
N ILE A 153 17.54 11.91 -61.33
CA ILE A 153 17.81 12.47 -59.99
C ILE A 153 16.73 13.49 -59.59
N ASN A 154 16.35 14.39 -60.49
CA ASN A 154 15.35 15.42 -60.22
C ASN A 154 13.97 14.81 -59.94
N LYS A 155 13.60 13.74 -60.68
CA LYS A 155 12.34 13.03 -60.49
C LYS A 155 12.28 12.31 -59.13
N LEU A 156 13.37 11.65 -58.73
CA LEU A 156 13.48 10.99 -57.42
C LEU A 156 13.44 12.00 -56.26
N SER A 157 14.07 13.17 -56.44
CA SER A 157 14.05 14.23 -55.43
C SER A 157 12.64 14.81 -55.23
N GLN A 158 11.91 15.06 -56.32
CA GLN A 158 10.51 15.50 -56.24
C GLN A 158 9.59 14.47 -55.60
N GLN A 159 9.83 13.18 -55.86
CA GLN A 159 9.06 12.10 -55.25
C GLN A 159 9.30 12.02 -53.72
N LEU A 160 10.54 12.24 -53.27
CA LEU A 160 10.89 12.28 -51.84
C LEU A 160 10.14 13.41 -51.11
N ASP A 161 10.14 14.61 -51.68
CA ASP A 161 9.45 15.76 -51.09
C ASP A 161 7.93 15.58 -51.06
N GLY A 162 7.36 14.95 -52.10
CA GLY A 162 5.93 14.63 -52.18
C GLY A 162 5.50 13.62 -51.11
N ASP A 163 6.25 12.52 -50.98
CA ASP A 163 6.00 11.46 -49.99
C ASP A 163 6.09 12.04 -48.55
N LYS A 164 7.10 12.88 -48.28
CA LYS A 164 7.28 13.56 -46.99
C LYS A 164 6.08 14.45 -46.63
N GLN A 165 5.59 15.26 -47.57
CA GLN A 165 4.43 16.11 -47.29
C GLN A 165 3.14 15.32 -47.09
N SER A 166 2.95 14.21 -47.82
CA SER A 166 1.78 13.35 -47.66
C SER A 166 1.73 12.72 -46.26
N ILE A 167 2.86 12.21 -45.78
CA ILE A 167 2.94 11.56 -44.46
C ILE A 167 2.73 12.58 -43.33
N LEU A 168 3.34 13.76 -43.42
CA LEU A 168 3.12 14.83 -42.43
C LEU A 168 1.65 15.24 -42.35
N LYS A 169 0.97 15.32 -43.50
CA LYS A 169 -0.45 15.65 -43.55
C LYS A 169 -1.33 14.55 -42.93
N GLN A 170 -0.99 13.28 -43.16
CA GLN A 170 -1.73 12.15 -42.60
C GLN A 170 -1.56 12.08 -41.07
N LEU A 171 -0.34 12.25 -40.56
CA LEU A 171 -0.05 12.31 -39.13
C LEU A 171 -0.80 13.45 -38.43
N GLU A 172 -0.85 14.63 -39.05
CA GLU A 172 -1.57 15.78 -38.48
C GLU A 172 -3.09 15.53 -38.45
N GLN A 173 -3.65 14.86 -39.46
CA GLN A 173 -5.07 14.48 -39.49
C GLN A 173 -5.41 13.44 -38.42
N GLU A 174 -4.60 12.38 -38.28
CA GLU A 174 -4.80 11.35 -37.26
C GLU A 174 -4.70 11.93 -35.85
N LYS A 175 -3.72 12.82 -35.61
CA LYS A 175 -3.58 13.55 -34.35
C LYS A 175 -4.81 14.40 -34.01
N GLN A 176 -5.35 15.14 -34.98
CA GLN A 176 -6.55 15.96 -34.77
C GLN A 176 -7.78 15.10 -34.46
N GLN A 177 -7.95 13.99 -35.17
CA GLN A 177 -9.09 13.09 -34.99
C GLN A 177 -9.07 12.41 -33.61
N LEU A 178 -7.90 11.98 -33.15
CA LEU A 178 -7.72 11.41 -31.81
C LEU A 178 -7.96 12.44 -30.70
N THR A 179 -7.42 13.66 -30.88
CA THR A 179 -7.62 14.75 -29.91
C THR A 179 -9.11 15.04 -29.71
N GLN A 180 -9.87 15.06 -30.81
CA GLN A 180 -11.30 15.33 -30.79
C GLN A 180 -12.12 14.19 -30.16
N GLN A 181 -11.75 12.92 -30.39
CA GLN A 181 -12.37 11.78 -29.73
C GLN A 181 -12.18 11.83 -28.21
N HIS A 182 -10.94 12.07 -27.76
CA HIS A 182 -10.64 12.12 -26.32
C HIS A 182 -11.29 13.31 -25.62
N GLU A 183 -11.36 14.47 -26.27
CA GLU A 183 -12.07 15.63 -25.72
C GLU A 183 -13.58 15.34 -25.55
N THR A 184 -14.15 14.57 -26.46
CA THR A 184 -15.56 14.12 -26.38
C THR A 184 -15.78 13.16 -25.20
N GLU A 185 -14.91 12.16 -25.03
CA GLU A 185 -14.98 11.20 -23.92
C GLU A 185 -14.77 11.87 -22.56
N LEU A 186 -13.80 12.80 -22.48
CA LEU A 186 -13.49 13.53 -21.24
C LEU A 186 -14.65 14.44 -20.82
N ASN A 187 -15.34 15.06 -21.78
CA ASN A 187 -16.55 15.84 -21.51
C ASN A 187 -17.74 14.96 -21.10
N ALA A 188 -17.87 13.76 -21.65
CA ALA A 188 -18.90 12.80 -21.23
C ALA A 188 -18.69 12.37 -19.76
N ILE A 189 -17.45 12.03 -19.39
CA ILE A 189 -17.09 11.63 -18.02
C ILE A 189 -17.31 12.78 -17.03
N LYS A 190 -16.93 14.01 -17.40
CA LYS A 190 -17.20 15.20 -16.56
C LYS A 190 -18.69 15.40 -16.32
N THR A 191 -19.50 15.24 -17.36
CA THR A 191 -20.96 15.37 -17.24
C THR A 191 -21.55 14.30 -16.33
N GLU A 192 -21.08 13.05 -16.42
CA GLU A 192 -21.50 11.97 -15.51
C GLU A 192 -21.09 12.25 -14.05
N TYR A 193 -19.89 12.77 -13.84
CA TYR A 193 -19.38 13.14 -12.51
C TYR A 193 -20.22 14.27 -11.88
N GLU A 194 -20.52 15.32 -12.64
CA GLU A 194 -21.36 16.44 -12.18
C GLU A 194 -22.80 16.00 -11.87
N SER A 195 -23.35 15.10 -12.68
CA SER A 195 -24.67 14.50 -12.44
C SER A 195 -24.70 13.67 -11.16
N ALA A 196 -23.66 12.87 -10.91
CA ALA A 196 -23.53 12.07 -9.69
C ALA A 196 -23.42 12.94 -8.44
N ILE A 197 -22.66 14.04 -8.49
CA ILE A 197 -22.57 15.02 -7.38
C ILE A 197 -23.94 15.62 -7.08
N THR A 198 -24.68 16.02 -8.11
CA THR A 198 -26.01 16.65 -7.96
C THR A 198 -27.01 15.68 -7.32
N ALA A 199 -27.06 14.44 -7.80
CA ALA A 199 -27.95 13.42 -7.25
C ALA A 199 -27.63 13.09 -5.77
N LEU A 200 -26.35 13.11 -5.39
CA LEU A 200 -25.93 12.89 -4.01
C LEU A 200 -26.25 14.09 -3.10
N GLN A 201 -26.15 15.32 -3.61
CA GLN A 201 -26.57 16.51 -2.87
C GLN A 201 -28.07 16.48 -2.59
N GLU A 202 -28.90 16.13 -3.58
CA GLU A 202 -30.35 15.97 -3.41
C GLU A 202 -30.69 14.90 -2.36
N GLN A 203 -29.99 13.76 -2.37
CA GLN A 203 -30.18 12.73 -1.34
C GLN A 203 -29.81 13.23 0.06
N PHE A 204 -28.71 13.99 0.18
CA PHE A 204 -28.28 14.53 1.47
C PHE A 204 -29.28 15.54 2.03
N GLU A 205 -29.85 16.41 1.18
CA GLU A 205 -30.91 17.33 1.56
C GLU A 205 -32.17 16.59 2.04
N GLN A 206 -32.59 15.53 1.34
CA GLN A 206 -33.72 14.69 1.77
C GLN A 206 -33.47 14.04 3.14
N TYR A 207 -32.25 13.55 3.39
CA TYR A 207 -31.91 12.99 4.70
C TYR A 207 -31.87 14.04 5.82
N GLN A 208 -31.45 15.27 5.54
CA GLN A 208 -31.53 16.36 6.52
C GLN A 208 -32.98 16.69 6.90
N VAL A 209 -33.90 16.71 5.93
CA VAL A 209 -35.33 16.92 6.19
C VAL A 209 -35.86 15.81 7.11
N ILE A 210 -35.59 14.54 6.80
CA ILE A 210 -36.02 13.40 7.62
C ILE A 210 -35.42 13.45 9.04
N ALA A 211 -34.15 13.83 9.17
CA ALA A 211 -33.50 13.95 10.47
C ALA A 211 -34.11 15.07 11.33
N ASN A 212 -34.47 16.20 10.71
CA ASN A 212 -35.13 17.31 11.39
C ASN A 212 -36.56 16.93 11.83
N GLU A 213 -37.33 16.26 10.98
CA GLU A 213 -38.66 15.73 11.34
C GLU A 213 -38.58 14.74 12.50
N ALA A 214 -37.61 13.82 12.48
CA ALA A 214 -37.41 12.86 13.57
C ALA A 214 -37.05 13.56 14.90
N LYS A 215 -36.27 14.64 14.84
CA LYS A 215 -35.92 15.46 16.00
C LYS A 215 -37.13 16.21 16.57
N GLU A 216 -37.99 16.75 15.72
CA GLU A 216 -39.23 17.42 16.15
C GLU A 216 -40.19 16.42 16.81
N ILE A 217 -40.37 15.23 16.21
CA ILE A 217 -41.19 14.17 16.79
C ILE A 217 -40.65 13.75 18.17
N ALA A 218 -39.33 13.58 18.30
CA ALA A 218 -38.71 13.25 19.59
C ALA A 218 -38.94 14.34 20.64
N ALA A 219 -38.78 15.63 20.26
CA ALA A 219 -39.04 16.75 21.15
C ALA A 219 -40.51 16.82 21.59
N GLN A 220 -41.45 16.56 20.68
CA GLN A 220 -42.89 16.51 20.98
C GLN A 220 -43.23 15.38 21.96
N ARG A 221 -42.64 14.19 21.80
CA ARG A 221 -42.84 13.06 22.72
C ARG A 221 -42.25 13.30 24.12
N VAL A 222 -41.12 14.00 24.21
CA VAL A 222 -40.54 14.42 25.50
C VAL A 222 -41.45 15.43 26.19
N ALA A 223 -42.02 16.39 25.44
CA ALA A 223 -42.97 17.35 25.98
C ALA A 223 -44.27 16.66 26.47
N GLU A 224 -44.80 15.69 25.71
CA GLU A 224 -45.96 14.88 26.12
C GLU A 224 -45.69 14.07 27.40
N ALA A 225 -44.51 13.44 27.51
CA ALA A 225 -44.10 12.69 28.69
C ALA A 225 -43.96 13.58 29.93
N SER A 226 -43.39 14.78 29.77
CA SER A 226 -43.27 15.79 30.83
C SER A 226 -44.65 16.28 31.30
N ALA A 227 -45.56 16.58 30.36
CA ALA A 227 -46.93 16.98 30.68
C ALA A 227 -47.73 15.86 31.39
N TYR A 228 -47.48 14.60 31.03
CA TYR A 228 -48.06 13.45 31.71
C TYR A 228 -47.52 13.31 33.15
N ALA A 229 -46.21 13.46 33.35
CA ALA A 229 -45.58 13.43 34.67
C ALA A 229 -46.15 14.52 35.60
N GLN A 230 -46.34 15.74 35.08
CA GLN A 230 -46.97 16.83 35.83
C GLN A 230 -48.44 16.51 36.20
N LYS A 231 -49.21 15.88 35.31
CA LYS A 231 -50.58 15.43 35.62
C LYS A 231 -50.62 14.35 36.70
N VAL A 232 -49.65 13.43 36.69
CA VAL A 232 -49.52 12.39 37.73
C VAL A 232 -49.21 13.05 39.08
N GLN A 233 -48.26 13.99 39.10
CA GLN A 233 -47.88 14.72 40.31
C GLN A 233 -49.04 15.56 40.88
N ALA A 234 -49.82 16.20 40.02
CA ALA A 234 -51.03 16.93 40.42
C ALA A 234 -52.12 16.00 40.98
N LYS A 235 -52.29 14.81 40.41
CA LYS A 235 -53.22 13.80 40.95
C LYS A 235 -52.75 13.25 42.30
N GLU A 236 -51.45 13.05 42.49
CA GLU A 236 -50.88 12.66 43.78
C GLU A 236 -51.11 13.72 44.86
N GLN A 237 -50.99 15.00 44.50
CA GLN A 237 -51.34 16.10 45.41
C GLN A 237 -52.83 16.13 45.73
N GLN A 238 -53.71 15.98 44.74
CA GLN A 238 -55.15 15.87 44.98
C GLN A 238 -55.52 14.66 45.86
N LEU A 239 -54.80 13.54 45.71
CA LEU A 239 -55.01 12.36 46.54
C LEU A 239 -54.65 12.65 48.01
N LYS A 240 -53.51 13.33 48.23
CA LYS A 240 -53.09 13.76 49.58
C LYS A 240 -54.08 14.74 50.21
N GLU A 241 -54.60 15.69 49.43
CA GLU A 241 -55.64 16.61 49.91
C GLU A 241 -56.95 15.87 50.23
N TYR A 242 -57.32 14.88 49.42
CA TYR A 242 -58.49 14.04 49.67
C TYR A 242 -58.33 13.18 50.93
N GLU A 243 -57.15 12.60 51.15
CA GLU A 243 -56.81 11.87 52.38
C GLU A 243 -56.87 12.78 53.60
N GLN A 244 -56.39 14.02 53.48
CA GLN A 244 -56.51 15.02 54.55
C GLN A 244 -57.97 15.39 54.82
N GLN A 245 -58.80 15.56 53.79
CA GLN A 245 -60.23 15.81 53.94
C GLN A 245 -60.98 14.61 54.52
N LEU A 246 -60.57 13.39 54.20
CA LEU A 246 -61.12 12.17 54.76
C LEU A 246 -60.81 12.08 56.26
N ASN A 247 -59.56 12.37 56.65
CA ASN A 247 -59.16 12.48 58.05
C ASN A 247 -59.97 13.55 58.80
N VAL A 248 -60.20 14.72 58.19
CA VAL A 248 -61.03 15.77 58.79
C VAL A 248 -62.50 15.35 58.90
N ARG A 249 -63.04 14.60 57.93
CA ARG A 249 -64.38 14.01 58.01
C ARG A 249 -64.48 12.94 59.09
N GLU A 250 -63.50 12.06 59.21
CA GLU A 250 -63.45 11.03 60.26
C GLU A 250 -63.33 11.66 61.64
N ILE A 251 -62.54 12.72 61.79
CA ILE A 251 -62.44 13.52 63.02
C ILE A 251 -63.76 14.24 63.31
N ASN A 252 -64.38 14.88 62.32
CA ASN A 252 -65.67 15.56 62.51
C ASN A 252 -66.83 14.59 62.76
N GLN A 253 -66.80 13.39 62.18
CA GLN A 253 -67.77 12.33 62.43
C GLN A 253 -67.56 11.74 63.82
N ALA A 254 -66.30 11.55 64.26
CA ALA A 254 -65.97 11.22 65.64
C ALA A 254 -66.33 12.34 66.63
N ILE A 255 -66.34 13.61 66.23
CA ILE A 255 -66.83 14.73 67.06
C ILE A 255 -68.36 14.76 67.06
N THR A 256 -69.03 14.53 65.93
CA THR A 256 -70.50 14.50 65.82
C THR A 256 -71.09 13.32 66.59
N ASP A 257 -70.44 12.15 66.51
CA ASP A 257 -70.79 10.96 67.29
C ASP A 257 -70.56 11.20 68.79
N ARG A 258 -69.56 12.02 69.15
CA ARG A 258 -69.22 12.40 70.54
C ARG A 258 -70.06 13.57 71.07
N GLU A 259 -70.64 14.40 70.19
CA GLU A 259 -71.61 15.45 70.53
C GLU A 259 -73.02 14.86 70.72
N LEU A 260 -73.38 13.83 69.95
CA LEU A 260 -74.61 13.05 70.17
C LEU A 260 -74.55 12.21 71.47
N GLU A 261 -73.34 11.93 71.97
CA GLU A 261 -73.13 11.18 73.22
C GLU A 261 -73.15 12.05 74.49
N VAL A 262 -73.21 13.39 74.36
CA VAL A 262 -73.21 14.33 75.51
C VAL A 262 -74.62 14.81 75.91
N LYS A 263 -75.67 14.33 75.27
CA LYS A 263 -77.06 14.49 75.76
C LYS A 263 -77.84 13.18 75.78
N HIS A 264 -77.43 12.28 76.66
CA HIS A 264 -78.15 12.12 77.93
C HIS A 264 -77.48 11.03 78.76
N GLN A 265 -77.32 11.28 80.05
CA GLN A 265 -77.51 10.20 81.03
C GLN A 265 -78.84 9.52 80.67
N ASP A 266 -78.80 8.33 80.10
CA ASP A 266 -78.85 7.11 80.90
C ASP A 266 -78.75 5.89 79.98
N LEU A 267 -78.28 4.80 80.56
CA LEU A 267 -78.35 3.42 80.07
C LEU A 267 -77.37 2.94 78.99
N GLU A 268 -76.43 2.16 79.53
CA GLU A 268 -76.20 0.77 79.17
C GLU A 268 -75.35 0.42 77.93
N VAL A 269 -74.19 -0.15 78.29
CA VAL A 269 -73.58 -1.35 77.71
C VAL A 269 -72.45 -1.14 76.68
N ARG A 270 -71.25 -1.43 77.20
CA ARG A 270 -70.06 -2.06 76.58
C ARG A 270 -69.08 -1.19 75.76
N GLY A 271 -67.80 -1.33 76.14
CA GLY A 271 -66.68 -1.35 75.18
C GLY A 271 -65.50 -0.48 75.61
N LYS A 272 -64.79 -0.84 76.68
CA LYS A 272 -63.43 -1.43 76.61
C LYS A 272 -62.39 -0.59 75.85
N ALA A 273 -61.40 -0.14 76.64
CA ALA A 273 -59.97 -0.23 76.39
C ALA A 273 -59.51 -0.02 74.93
N ILE A 274 -59.09 1.22 74.63
CA ILE A 274 -58.00 1.65 73.72
C ILE A 274 -58.18 3.17 73.68
N ASN A 275 -57.47 3.96 74.51
CA ASN A 275 -57.27 5.40 74.21
C ASN A 275 -56.35 6.19 75.15
N LEU A 276 -55.66 5.55 76.10
CA LEU A 276 -54.55 6.22 76.81
C LEU A 276 -53.17 5.95 76.18
N ASP A 277 -53.08 4.99 75.25
CA ASP A 277 -51.81 4.60 74.59
C ASP A 277 -51.64 5.28 73.21
N VAL A 278 -52.74 5.67 72.56
CA VAL A 278 -52.72 6.31 71.24
C VAL A 278 -52.41 7.80 71.36
N GLU A 279 -52.98 8.48 72.36
CA GLU A 279 -52.80 9.92 72.57
C GLU A 279 -51.36 10.28 73.00
N LYS A 280 -50.70 9.37 73.73
CA LYS A 280 -49.29 9.51 74.12
C LYS A 280 -48.33 9.22 72.96
N LYS A 281 -48.67 8.26 72.08
CA LYS A 281 -47.88 7.95 70.87
C LYS A 281 -47.98 9.04 69.80
N LEU A 282 -49.15 9.65 69.65
CA LEU A 282 -49.32 10.74 68.69
C LEU A 282 -48.54 11.99 69.09
N LEU A 283 -48.46 12.33 70.38
CA LEU A 283 -47.66 13.46 70.84
C LEU A 283 -46.15 13.23 70.61
N GLU A 284 -45.67 12.00 70.85
CA GLU A 284 -44.28 11.61 70.57
C GLU A 284 -43.95 11.57 69.06
N GLU A 285 -44.88 11.15 68.21
CA GLU A 285 -44.67 11.16 66.74
C GLU A 285 -44.67 12.58 66.18
N THR A 286 -45.44 13.49 66.76
CA THR A 286 -45.49 14.89 66.31
C THR A 286 -44.22 15.66 66.67
N GLU A 287 -43.62 15.38 67.84
CA GLU A 287 -42.28 15.91 68.18
C GLU A 287 -41.18 15.30 67.31
N LYS A 288 -41.22 13.99 67.03
CA LYS A 288 -40.28 13.32 66.12
C LYS A 288 -40.35 13.87 64.69
N LEU A 289 -41.53 14.26 64.21
CA LEU A 289 -41.70 14.90 62.90
C LEU A 289 -41.10 16.30 62.85
N LYS A 290 -41.21 17.09 63.93
CA LYS A 290 -40.55 18.39 64.04
C LYS A 290 -39.03 18.25 64.09
N GLU A 291 -38.51 17.28 64.84
CA GLU A 291 -37.07 16.95 64.86
C GLU A 291 -36.59 16.46 63.49
N ALA A 292 -37.36 15.63 62.80
CA ALA A 292 -37.02 15.17 61.44
C ALA A 292 -36.95 16.34 60.45
N GLN A 293 -37.85 17.32 60.57
CA GLN A 293 -37.88 18.48 59.67
C GLN A 293 -36.75 19.47 59.94
N THR A 294 -36.34 19.63 61.19
CA THR A 294 -35.09 20.35 61.53
C THR A 294 -33.87 19.59 61.02
N THR A 295 -33.86 18.26 61.18
CA THR A 295 -32.76 17.39 60.69
C THR A 295 -32.62 17.44 59.17
N ILE A 296 -33.72 17.43 58.41
CA ILE A 296 -33.68 17.55 56.94
C ILE A 296 -33.12 18.90 56.51
N THR A 297 -33.51 19.97 57.19
CA THR A 297 -32.98 21.32 56.90
C THR A 297 -31.47 21.39 57.18
N GLN A 298 -31.02 20.74 58.25
CA GLN A 298 -29.62 20.67 58.63
C GLN A 298 -28.80 19.77 57.68
N LEU A 299 -29.39 18.67 57.20
CA LEU A 299 -28.77 17.79 56.20
C LEU A 299 -28.61 18.48 54.84
N SER A 300 -29.59 19.29 54.42
CA SER A 300 -29.48 20.08 53.18
C SER A 300 -28.37 21.14 53.27
N LEU A 301 -28.23 21.79 54.43
CA LEU A 301 -27.12 22.71 54.67
C LEU A 301 -25.77 21.98 54.67
N ASN A 302 -25.71 20.81 55.31
CA ASN A 302 -24.50 19.97 55.33
C ASN A 302 -24.14 19.45 53.93
N GLU A 303 -25.11 19.13 53.07
CA GLU A 303 -24.86 18.73 51.69
C GLU A 303 -24.17 19.85 50.90
N GLN A 304 -24.59 21.10 51.06
CA GLN A 304 -23.92 22.24 50.42
C GLN A 304 -22.50 22.44 50.96
N VAL A 305 -22.30 22.26 52.26
CA VAL A 305 -20.96 22.28 52.88
C VAL A 305 -20.10 21.15 52.34
N TYR A 306 -20.60 19.92 52.26
CA TYR A 306 -19.87 18.78 51.72
C TYR A 306 -19.56 18.92 50.23
N LEU A 307 -20.42 19.52 49.43
CA LEU A 307 -20.12 19.80 48.02
C LEU A 307 -19.00 20.82 47.88
N ALA A 308 -19.00 21.86 48.71
CA ALA A 308 -17.90 22.82 48.77
C ALA A 308 -16.61 22.17 49.28
N GLU A 309 -16.71 21.28 50.27
CA GLU A 309 -15.59 20.56 50.87
C GLU A 309 -15.03 19.49 49.93
N ILE A 310 -15.86 18.80 49.14
CA ILE A 310 -15.43 17.91 48.05
C ILE A 310 -14.71 18.70 46.97
N SER A 311 -15.20 19.89 46.61
CA SER A 311 -14.53 20.77 45.65
C SER A 311 -13.16 21.21 46.18
N ASN A 312 -13.10 21.60 47.46
CA ASN A 312 -11.87 22.02 48.11
C ASN A 312 -10.90 20.83 48.30
N LEU A 313 -11.39 19.64 48.64
CA LEU A 313 -10.62 18.40 48.73
C LEU A 313 -10.13 17.97 47.35
N LYS A 314 -10.86 18.19 46.26
CA LYS A 314 -10.37 17.94 44.89
C LYS A 314 -9.23 18.90 44.53
N ALA A 315 -9.36 20.18 44.89
CA ALA A 315 -8.29 21.16 44.72
C ALA A 315 -7.06 20.79 45.56
N GLN A 316 -7.27 20.47 46.84
CA GLN A 316 -6.22 20.02 47.75
C GLN A 316 -5.62 18.68 47.34
N LEU A 317 -6.37 17.73 46.76
CA LEU A 317 -5.87 16.43 46.30
C LEU A 317 -5.09 16.57 45.00
N ALA A 318 -5.43 17.53 44.14
CA ALA A 318 -4.59 17.94 43.02
C ALA A 318 -3.28 18.58 43.52
N GLU A 319 -3.34 19.43 44.55
CA GLU A 319 -2.18 20.05 45.20
C GLU A 319 -1.31 19.01 45.95
N TYR A 320 -1.95 18.07 46.66
CA TYR A 320 -1.30 16.96 47.35
C TYR A 320 -0.73 15.94 46.38
N HIS A 321 -1.34 15.70 45.21
CA HIS A 321 -0.72 14.91 44.15
C HIS A 321 0.54 15.61 43.63
N VAL A 322 0.51 16.92 43.40
CA VAL A 322 1.70 17.69 43.01
C VAL A 322 2.80 17.62 44.09
N MET A 323 2.44 17.59 45.39
CA MET A 323 3.39 17.44 46.50
C MET A 323 3.87 16.00 46.75
N LEU A 324 2.99 14.98 46.70
CA LEU A 324 3.33 13.57 46.96
C LEU A 324 4.20 12.96 45.85
N PHE A 325 4.14 13.51 44.64
CA PHE A 325 4.95 13.05 43.52
C PHE A 325 6.20 13.90 43.27
N ALA A 326 6.42 14.95 44.08
CA ALA A 326 7.65 15.75 44.06
C ALA A 326 8.90 14.95 44.50
N GLU A 327 8.74 13.86 45.25
CA GLU A 327 9.86 13.05 45.76
C GLU A 327 10.24 11.84 44.89
N LYS A 328 9.47 11.51 43.83
CA LYS A 328 9.75 10.33 42.98
C LYS A 328 9.81 10.57 41.48
N SER A 329 9.31 11.70 40.98
CA SER A 329 9.70 12.14 39.66
C SER A 329 10.96 12.98 39.84
N ASP A 330 12.11 12.53 39.33
CA ASP A 330 13.18 13.46 38.94
C ASP A 330 12.52 14.65 38.22
N ASP A 331 13.06 15.86 38.35
CA ASP A 331 12.53 17.15 37.88
C ASP A 331 12.36 17.24 36.34
N ASP A 332 11.68 16.25 35.75
CA ASP A 332 11.56 16.01 34.35
C ASP A 332 10.24 16.59 33.88
N TYR A 333 10.38 17.76 33.25
CA TYR A 333 9.31 18.47 32.60
C TYR A 333 8.43 17.56 31.71
N THR A 334 9.03 16.58 31.02
CA THR A 334 8.32 15.66 30.11
C THR A 334 7.36 14.76 30.87
N VAL A 335 7.83 14.18 31.98
CA VAL A 335 7.03 13.27 32.82
C VAL A 335 5.91 14.04 33.53
N LYS A 336 6.23 15.21 34.10
CA LYS A 336 5.25 16.07 34.78
C LYS A 336 4.14 16.53 33.82
N THR A 337 4.51 16.95 32.61
CA THR A 337 3.55 17.36 31.58
C THR A 337 2.64 16.21 31.16
N LEU A 338 3.20 15.02 30.94
CA LEU A 338 2.43 13.83 30.57
C LEU A 338 1.45 13.44 31.69
N GLN A 339 1.91 13.35 32.94
CA GLN A 339 1.06 13.01 34.08
C GLN A 339 -0.03 14.06 34.30
N ARG A 340 0.27 15.35 34.14
CA ARG A 340 -0.71 16.43 34.21
C ARG A 340 -1.83 16.25 33.18
N LEU A 341 -1.49 16.05 31.91
CA LEU A 341 -2.50 15.86 30.85
C LEU A 341 -3.34 14.59 31.04
N LEU A 342 -2.73 13.54 31.59
CA LEU A 342 -3.45 12.32 31.97
C LEU A 342 -4.47 12.59 33.08
N VAL A 343 -4.08 13.31 34.13
CA VAL A 343 -5.00 13.69 35.23
C VAL A 343 -6.12 14.61 34.74
N GLU A 344 -5.81 15.60 33.90
CA GLU A 344 -6.82 16.47 33.26
C GLU A 344 -7.80 15.70 32.37
N SER A 345 -7.42 14.50 31.92
CA SER A 345 -8.26 13.57 31.16
C SER A 345 -8.90 12.47 32.03
N ASP A 346 -8.95 12.62 33.35
CA ASP A 346 -9.43 11.64 34.33
C ASP A 346 -8.68 10.29 34.31
N ILE A 347 -7.41 10.28 33.93
CA ILE A 347 -6.56 9.08 33.92
C ILE A 347 -5.51 9.20 35.03
N ASN A 348 -5.80 8.58 36.17
CA ASN A 348 -4.86 8.52 37.29
C ASN A 348 -3.81 7.44 37.05
N THR A 349 -2.54 7.83 37.11
CA THR A 349 -1.41 6.93 36.85
C THR A 349 -0.29 7.10 37.88
N GLU A 350 0.33 5.98 38.24
CA GLU A 350 1.57 5.91 39.00
C GLU A 350 2.74 5.87 38.01
N PHE A 351 3.72 6.77 38.16
CA PHE A 351 4.95 6.73 37.38
C PHE A 351 5.80 5.53 37.80
N LEU A 352 6.24 4.73 36.81
CA LEU A 352 7.09 3.57 37.07
C LEU A 352 8.55 3.88 36.74
N ARG A 353 8.82 4.28 35.49
CA ARG A 353 10.19 4.57 35.02
C ARG A 353 10.20 5.38 33.74
N LYS A 354 11.33 6.04 33.50
CA LYS A 354 11.69 6.68 32.24
C LYS A 354 12.97 6.05 31.70
N GLU A 355 12.99 5.72 30.41
CA GLU A 355 14.20 5.32 29.69
C GLU A 355 14.48 6.33 28.58
N GLU A 356 15.74 6.70 28.41
CA GLU A 356 16.21 7.50 27.28
C GLU A 356 17.11 6.66 26.38
N LYS A 357 16.87 6.73 25.07
CA LYS A 357 17.68 6.08 24.04
C LYS A 357 18.10 7.11 23.00
N GLN A 358 19.21 6.84 22.32
CA GLN A 358 19.77 7.72 21.28
C GLN A 358 20.00 9.14 21.80
N GLU A 359 20.80 9.29 22.87
CA GLU A 359 21.17 10.59 23.44
C GLU A 359 19.97 11.47 23.83
N GLY A 360 18.93 10.86 24.41
CA GLY A 360 17.73 11.59 24.86
C GLY A 360 16.71 11.91 23.76
N LYS A 361 16.95 11.48 22.52
CA LYS A 361 16.03 11.73 21.39
C LYS A 361 14.82 10.81 21.36
N ILE A 362 14.92 9.60 21.92
CA ILE A 362 13.77 8.71 22.12
C ILE A 362 13.59 8.55 23.63
N ILE A 363 12.42 8.96 24.12
CA ILE A 363 12.06 8.87 25.52
C ILE A 363 10.91 7.88 25.65
N THR A 364 11.09 6.87 26.50
CA THR A 364 10.04 5.93 26.85
C THR A 364 9.63 6.14 28.31
N ILE A 365 8.34 6.39 28.54
CA ILE A 365 7.78 6.59 29.89
C ILE A 365 6.81 5.45 30.18
N GLU A 366 7.06 4.69 31.23
CA GLU A 366 6.17 3.63 31.70
C GLU A 366 5.38 4.11 32.91
N LEU A 367 4.07 3.94 32.83
CA LEU A 367 3.09 4.31 33.85
C LEU A 367 2.21 3.11 34.19
N ARG A 368 1.74 3.03 35.43
CA ARG A 368 0.71 2.09 35.87
C ARG A 368 -0.60 2.85 36.08
N PRO A 369 -1.70 2.48 35.41
CA PRO A 369 -3.01 3.05 35.69
C PRO A 369 -3.50 2.63 37.08
N ILE A 370 -4.03 3.59 37.85
CA ILE A 370 -4.56 3.38 39.19
C ILE A 370 -6.05 3.00 39.12
N SER A 371 -6.75 3.43 38.07
CA SER A 371 -8.16 3.14 37.81
C SER A 371 -8.38 2.68 36.37
N THR A 372 -9.56 2.13 36.09
CA THR A 372 -10.01 1.90 34.72
C THR A 372 -10.13 3.23 33.98
N PHE A 373 -9.86 3.22 32.68
CA PHE A 373 -9.89 4.41 31.83
C PHE A 373 -10.28 4.02 30.40
N GLU A 374 -10.74 4.99 29.63
CA GLU A 374 -11.09 4.83 28.22
C GLU A 374 -9.85 5.06 27.34
N GLN A 375 -9.56 4.13 26.41
CA GLN A 375 -8.42 4.26 25.49
C GLN A 375 -8.49 5.52 24.61
N LEU A 376 -9.71 6.00 24.30
CA LEU A 376 -9.91 7.21 23.51
C LEU A 376 -9.35 8.46 24.21
N LYS A 377 -9.41 8.49 25.55
CA LYS A 377 -8.84 9.59 26.35
C LYS A 377 -7.30 9.58 26.29
N LEU A 378 -6.66 8.41 26.30
CA LEU A 378 -5.20 8.31 26.07
C LEU A 378 -4.79 8.85 24.69
N LYS A 379 -5.60 8.56 23.66
CA LYS A 379 -5.34 9.08 22.31
C LYS A 379 -5.38 10.60 22.26
N LYS A 380 -6.36 11.23 22.91
CA LYS A 380 -6.45 12.70 23.03
C LYS A 380 -5.23 13.30 23.73
N VAL A 381 -4.77 12.67 24.81
CA VAL A 381 -3.54 13.09 25.51
C VAL A 381 -2.33 13.03 24.57
N CYS A 382 -2.19 11.95 23.78
CA CYS A 382 -1.14 11.85 22.76
C CYS A 382 -1.21 12.97 21.72
N GLU A 383 -2.40 13.31 21.23
CA GLU A 383 -2.60 14.37 20.24
C GLU A 383 -2.26 15.77 20.78
N GLN A 384 -2.36 16.00 22.10
CA GLN A 384 -2.03 17.26 22.75
C GLN A 384 -0.56 17.42 23.10
N LEU A 385 0.13 16.33 23.44
CA LEU A 385 1.54 16.33 23.85
C LEU A 385 2.50 17.10 22.91
N PRO A 386 2.36 17.06 21.56
CA PRO A 386 3.19 17.83 20.65
C PRO A 386 3.29 19.31 20.98
N GLY A 387 2.15 19.94 21.29
CA GLY A 387 2.08 21.37 21.60
C GLY A 387 2.78 21.73 22.92
N PHE A 388 2.73 20.85 23.92
CA PHE A 388 3.35 21.09 25.22
C PHE A 388 4.85 20.74 25.25
N LEU A 389 5.26 19.72 24.52
CA LEU A 389 6.64 19.23 24.52
C LEU A 389 7.50 19.83 23.39
N MET A 390 6.92 20.70 22.56
CA MET A 390 7.57 21.27 21.37
C MET A 390 8.18 20.20 20.45
N ILE A 391 7.46 19.11 20.24
CA ILE A 391 7.86 18.01 19.35
C ILE A 391 7.00 18.03 18.09
N GLU A 392 7.59 17.70 16.94
CA GLU A 392 6.87 17.67 15.66
C GLU A 392 5.82 16.54 15.58
N ARG A 393 6.01 15.47 16.35
CA ARG A 393 5.27 14.21 16.19
C ARG A 393 4.44 13.86 17.40
N VAL A 394 3.25 13.33 17.11
CA VAL A 394 2.35 12.72 18.09
C VAL A 394 3.04 11.50 18.74
N PRO A 395 3.25 11.50 20.07
CA PRO A 395 3.77 10.33 20.78
C PRO A 395 2.87 9.10 20.60
N THR A 396 3.47 7.93 20.59
CA THR A 396 2.73 6.66 20.54
C THR A 396 2.62 6.05 21.94
N PHE A 397 1.59 5.23 22.16
CA PHE A 397 1.43 4.50 23.41
C PHE A 397 1.07 3.04 23.18
N THR A 398 1.45 2.18 24.11
CA THR A 398 1.02 0.78 24.14
C THR A 398 0.53 0.42 25.53
N THR A 399 -0.52 -0.38 25.59
CA THR A 399 -1.06 -0.94 26.85
C THR A 399 -0.82 -2.44 26.88
N ARG A 400 0.10 -2.89 27.73
CA ARG A 400 0.42 -4.32 27.90
C ARG A 400 0.68 -4.63 29.36
N ASN A 401 0.21 -5.79 29.82
CA ASN A 401 0.41 -6.30 31.18
C ASN A 401 0.06 -5.28 32.28
N GLY A 402 -1.05 -4.56 32.10
CA GLY A 402 -1.49 -3.54 33.07
C GLY A 402 -0.56 -2.31 33.16
N LYS A 403 0.29 -2.07 32.16
CA LYS A 403 1.15 -0.88 32.05
C LYS A 403 0.80 -0.09 30.79
N ILE A 404 0.96 1.22 30.88
CA ILE A 404 0.91 2.15 29.75
C ILE A 404 2.35 2.57 29.46
N THR A 405 2.82 2.36 28.23
CA THR A 405 4.15 2.76 27.80
C THR A 405 4.02 3.83 26.72
N PHE A 406 4.40 5.06 27.02
CA PHE A 406 4.48 6.16 26.07
C PHE A 406 5.87 6.18 25.43
N THR A 407 5.92 6.37 24.11
CA THR A 407 7.15 6.59 23.35
C THR A 407 7.09 7.96 22.68
N ILE A 408 7.97 8.85 23.12
CA ILE A 408 8.12 10.21 22.64
C ILE A 408 9.38 10.26 21.77
N ASP A 409 9.20 10.53 20.48
CA ASP A 409 10.30 10.64 19.52
C ASP A 409 10.57 12.13 19.23
N LYS A 410 11.64 12.66 19.83
CA LYS A 410 12.10 14.04 19.65
C LYS A 410 12.97 14.24 18.41
N ARG A 411 13.24 13.18 17.63
CA ARG A 411 14.02 13.30 16.39
C ARG A 411 13.27 14.14 15.37
N THR A 412 13.98 15.03 14.71
CA THR A 412 13.46 15.76 13.55
C THR A 412 12.99 14.77 12.47
N SER A 413 12.14 15.26 11.57
CA SER A 413 11.69 14.44 10.44
C SER A 413 12.84 13.86 9.61
N LYS A 414 13.91 14.64 9.41
CA LYS A 414 15.14 14.24 8.71
C LYS A 414 15.93 13.16 9.46
N GLU A 415 16.11 13.29 10.77
CA GLU A 415 16.87 12.32 11.57
C GLU A 415 16.17 10.96 11.68
N LYS A 416 14.83 10.95 11.79
CA LYS A 416 14.08 9.68 11.75
C LYS A 416 14.17 9.03 10.38
N ALA A 417 14.06 9.80 9.29
CA ALA A 417 14.23 9.27 7.94
C ALA A 417 15.63 8.64 7.77
N LEU A 418 16.68 9.31 8.28
CA LEU A 418 18.04 8.78 8.28
C LEU A 418 18.17 7.50 9.13
N ALA A 419 17.61 7.47 10.33
CA ALA A 419 17.64 6.30 11.20
C ALA A 419 16.85 5.10 10.62
N SER A 420 15.69 5.36 10.03
CA SER A 420 14.91 4.36 9.30
C SER A 420 15.70 3.83 8.10
N ARG A 421 16.38 4.71 7.37
CA ARG A 421 17.26 4.32 6.27
C ARG A 421 18.40 3.44 6.72
N GLU A 422 19.14 3.81 7.77
CA GLU A 422 20.21 2.97 8.31
C GLU A 422 19.71 1.61 8.79
N ALA A 423 18.53 1.57 9.43
CA ALA A 423 17.92 0.32 9.87
C ALA A 423 17.58 -0.58 8.68
N ILE A 424 17.03 -0.01 7.60
CA ILE A 424 16.71 -0.77 6.39
C ILE A 424 17.99 -1.19 5.67
N GLU A 425 18.98 -0.31 5.49
CA GLU A 425 20.27 -0.64 4.87
C GLU A 425 20.99 -1.79 5.60
N LYS A 426 20.92 -1.84 6.94
CA LYS A 426 21.44 -2.96 7.74
C LYS A 426 20.63 -4.25 7.58
N SER A 427 19.37 -4.16 7.17
CA SER A 427 18.51 -5.33 6.94
C SER A 427 18.63 -5.92 5.52
N LEU A 428 19.28 -5.20 4.60
CA LEU A 428 19.50 -5.67 3.23
C LEU A 428 20.41 -6.89 3.23
N ILE A 429 19.99 -7.93 2.51
CA ILE A 429 20.86 -9.08 2.23
C ILE A 429 21.84 -8.75 1.11
N ASN A 430 22.92 -9.52 1.01
CA ASN A 430 23.80 -9.51 -0.16
C ASN A 430 23.41 -10.67 -1.10
N VAL A 431 23.93 -10.65 -2.33
CA VAL A 431 23.71 -11.72 -3.31
C VAL A 431 24.24 -13.06 -2.80
N GLU A 432 25.33 -13.05 -2.04
CA GLU A 432 25.89 -14.24 -1.39
C GLU A 432 24.82 -14.92 -0.52
N ASP A 433 23.97 -14.18 0.19
CA ASP A 433 22.94 -14.79 1.05
C ASP A 433 21.90 -15.60 0.26
N THR A 434 21.87 -15.44 -1.07
CA THR A 434 20.97 -16.14 -1.99
C THR A 434 21.61 -17.37 -2.66
N THR A 435 22.95 -17.47 -2.69
CA THR A 435 23.67 -18.54 -3.38
C THR A 435 23.76 -19.87 -2.62
N ALA A 436 23.24 -19.95 -1.38
CA ALA A 436 23.39 -21.09 -0.48
C ALA A 436 22.90 -22.45 -1.02
N LYS A 437 21.99 -22.43 -2.01
CA LYS A 437 21.44 -23.66 -2.63
C LYS A 437 22.10 -24.02 -3.97
N ASN A 438 23.09 -23.26 -4.45
CA ASN A 438 23.71 -23.44 -5.77
C ASN A 438 22.66 -23.59 -6.90
N LEU A 439 21.65 -22.72 -6.90
CA LEU A 439 20.55 -22.70 -7.88
C LEU A 439 20.92 -21.88 -9.12
N GLY A 440 20.07 -21.94 -10.14
CA GLY A 440 20.12 -21.00 -11.25
C GLY A 440 19.57 -19.62 -10.87
N TYR A 441 19.90 -18.63 -11.68
CA TYR A 441 19.52 -17.24 -11.49
C TYR A 441 18.78 -16.69 -12.71
N LEU A 442 17.87 -15.75 -12.43
CA LEU A 442 17.29 -14.86 -13.43
C LEU A 442 17.60 -13.42 -12.99
N ILE A 443 18.27 -12.64 -13.83
CA ILE A 443 18.68 -11.27 -13.53
C ILE A 443 17.89 -10.35 -14.45
N ILE A 444 17.04 -9.53 -13.85
CA ILE A 444 16.04 -8.76 -14.58
C ILE A 444 16.23 -7.28 -14.32
N GLY A 445 16.26 -6.49 -15.37
CA GLY A 445 16.35 -5.04 -15.27
C GLY A 445 16.35 -4.35 -16.62
N GLU A 446 15.95 -3.09 -16.62
CA GLU A 446 15.99 -2.20 -17.78
C GLU A 446 17.43 -1.99 -18.30
N PRO A 447 17.63 -1.49 -19.54
CA PRO A 447 18.96 -1.09 -20.00
C PRO A 447 19.63 -0.14 -18.98
N GLY A 448 20.92 -0.35 -18.69
CA GLY A 448 21.63 0.44 -17.68
C GLY A 448 21.47 -0.03 -16.22
N SER A 449 20.63 -1.03 -15.95
CA SER A 449 20.53 -1.68 -14.63
C SER A 449 21.72 -2.58 -14.27
N ALA A 450 22.73 -2.65 -15.14
CA ALA A 450 23.97 -3.40 -14.95
C ALA A 450 23.80 -4.94 -14.87
N LYS A 451 22.81 -5.51 -15.58
CA LYS A 451 22.53 -6.97 -15.65
C LYS A 451 23.77 -7.84 -15.87
N SER A 452 24.54 -7.59 -16.93
CA SER A 452 25.70 -8.42 -17.31
C SER A 452 26.80 -8.38 -16.22
N THR A 453 27.06 -7.21 -15.64
CA THR A 453 28.01 -7.11 -14.50
C THR A 453 27.45 -7.76 -13.22
N GLY A 454 26.15 -7.68 -12.99
CA GLY A 454 25.46 -8.38 -11.92
C GLY A 454 25.53 -9.90 -12.10
N ALA A 455 25.47 -10.40 -13.34
CA ALA A 455 25.62 -11.81 -13.67
C ALA A 455 27.02 -12.33 -13.36
N LEU A 456 28.05 -11.57 -13.72
CA LEU A 456 29.44 -11.88 -13.35
C LEU A 456 29.62 -11.88 -11.82
N TYR A 457 29.02 -10.91 -11.11
CA TYR A 457 29.04 -10.90 -9.65
C TYR A 457 28.39 -12.16 -9.07
N VAL A 458 27.19 -12.52 -9.54
CA VAL A 458 26.47 -13.74 -9.14
C VAL A 458 27.33 -14.99 -9.41
N ALA A 459 27.98 -15.08 -10.56
CA ALA A 459 28.86 -16.19 -10.87
C ALA A 459 30.04 -16.31 -9.89
N ASN A 460 30.64 -15.17 -9.52
CA ASN A 460 31.67 -15.14 -8.49
C ASN A 460 31.14 -15.58 -7.12
N SER A 461 29.95 -15.11 -6.72
CA SER A 461 29.29 -15.56 -5.49
C SER A 461 29.02 -17.07 -5.53
N ILE A 462 28.56 -17.61 -6.66
CA ILE A 462 28.32 -19.05 -6.87
C ILE A 462 29.61 -19.86 -6.67
N ILE A 463 30.74 -19.42 -7.22
CA ILE A 463 32.04 -20.08 -7.10
C ILE A 463 32.56 -20.01 -5.66
N THR A 464 32.44 -18.84 -5.02
CA THR A 464 32.97 -18.61 -3.67
C THR A 464 32.15 -19.28 -2.57
N GLN A 465 30.84 -19.50 -2.75
CA GLN A 465 29.96 -19.95 -1.66
C GLN A 465 29.88 -21.46 -1.40
N GLU A 466 30.63 -22.33 -2.09
CA GLU A 466 30.62 -23.76 -1.78
C GLU A 466 31.53 -24.14 -0.61
N LEU A 467 31.04 -23.92 0.61
CA LEU A 467 31.67 -24.32 1.88
C LEU A 467 30.97 -25.48 2.59
N SER A 468 30.26 -26.35 1.86
CA SER A 468 30.02 -27.71 2.35
C SER A 468 31.13 -28.60 1.83
N GLN A 469 31.86 -29.27 2.73
CA GLN A 469 32.97 -30.17 2.38
C GLN A 469 32.60 -31.19 1.28
N LYS A 470 31.31 -31.54 1.18
CA LYS A 470 30.79 -32.49 0.19
C LYS A 470 30.85 -31.96 -1.25
N ALA A 471 30.55 -30.69 -1.49
CA ALA A 471 30.56 -30.12 -2.84
C ALA A 471 32.00 -29.91 -3.35
N VAL A 472 32.91 -29.47 -2.46
CA VAL A 472 34.33 -29.30 -2.78
C VAL A 472 34.98 -30.60 -3.24
N ASN A 473 34.63 -31.73 -2.62
CA ASN A 473 35.18 -33.05 -2.99
C ASN A 473 34.72 -33.54 -4.37
N ASP A 474 33.54 -33.09 -4.81
CA ASP A 474 32.93 -33.45 -6.09
C ASP A 474 33.37 -32.52 -7.24
N LEU A 475 34.13 -31.46 -6.96
CA LEU A 475 34.67 -30.56 -7.99
C LEU A 475 36.13 -30.88 -8.32
N ILE A 476 36.47 -30.82 -9.61
CA ILE A 476 37.88 -30.94 -10.07
C ILE A 476 38.69 -29.73 -9.63
N ASP A 477 38.19 -28.51 -9.88
CA ASP A 477 38.73 -27.26 -9.34
C ASP A 477 37.61 -26.47 -8.63
N PRO A 478 37.64 -26.37 -7.29
CA PRO A 478 36.59 -25.69 -6.52
C PRO A 478 36.66 -24.15 -6.58
N HIS A 479 37.78 -23.59 -7.07
CA HIS A 479 38.00 -22.14 -7.13
C HIS A 479 37.86 -21.58 -8.54
N GLY A 480 37.40 -22.38 -9.50
CA GLY A 480 37.17 -21.96 -10.87
C GLY A 480 35.89 -22.55 -11.45
N ALA A 481 35.48 -22.02 -12.59
CA ALA A 481 34.36 -22.56 -13.34
C ALA A 481 34.58 -22.45 -14.85
N MET A 482 33.96 -23.36 -15.59
CA MET A 482 33.75 -23.21 -17.01
C MET A 482 32.66 -22.16 -17.24
N LEU A 483 32.99 -21.09 -17.95
CA LEU A 483 32.08 -19.98 -18.24
C LEU A 483 31.78 -19.94 -19.74
N LEU A 484 30.50 -19.81 -20.07
CA LEU A 484 30.01 -19.64 -21.43
C LEU A 484 28.91 -18.58 -21.43
N ALA A 485 29.05 -17.55 -22.26
CA ALA A 485 28.03 -16.53 -22.48
C ALA A 485 27.37 -16.72 -23.84
N MET A 486 26.05 -16.59 -23.87
CA MET A 486 25.23 -16.51 -25.07
C MET A 486 24.58 -15.14 -25.05
N ASP A 487 24.98 -14.25 -25.96
CA ASP A 487 24.57 -12.85 -25.97
C ASP A 487 24.53 -12.34 -27.41
N ILE A 488 23.32 -12.13 -27.92
CA ILE A 488 23.08 -11.67 -29.30
C ILE A 488 23.65 -10.26 -29.57
N HIS A 489 23.87 -9.45 -28.54
CA HIS A 489 24.41 -8.09 -28.66
C HIS A 489 25.90 -7.99 -28.37
N HIS A 490 26.52 -9.08 -27.88
CA HIS A 490 27.92 -9.16 -27.43
C HIS A 490 28.35 -7.94 -26.61
N SER A 491 27.91 -7.88 -25.35
CA SER A 491 28.31 -6.84 -24.41
C SER A 491 29.83 -6.83 -24.13
N LYS A 492 30.43 -5.64 -24.12
CA LYS A 492 31.84 -5.42 -23.73
C LYS A 492 32.20 -5.97 -22.35
N SER A 493 31.20 -6.10 -21.46
CA SER A 493 31.40 -6.65 -20.11
C SER A 493 31.93 -8.09 -20.15
N TRP A 494 31.58 -8.86 -21.18
CA TRP A 494 32.08 -10.22 -21.36
C TRP A 494 33.55 -10.26 -21.75
N ASP A 495 33.94 -9.38 -22.68
CA ASP A 495 35.33 -9.25 -23.14
C ASP A 495 36.25 -8.79 -22.01
N ASP A 496 35.83 -7.77 -21.26
CA ASP A 496 36.56 -7.25 -20.09
C ASP A 496 36.76 -8.34 -19.02
N ALA A 497 35.80 -9.27 -18.90
CA ALA A 497 35.88 -10.42 -18.01
C ALA A 497 36.61 -11.63 -18.61
N GLY A 498 36.99 -11.57 -19.90
CA GLY A 498 37.63 -12.66 -20.64
C GLY A 498 36.70 -13.85 -20.95
N VAL A 499 35.38 -13.69 -20.81
CA VAL A 499 34.39 -14.75 -21.00
C VAL A 499 34.16 -14.99 -22.49
N LYS A 500 34.06 -16.26 -22.89
CA LYS A 500 33.76 -16.62 -24.28
C LYS A 500 32.28 -16.41 -24.57
N VAL A 501 31.99 -15.72 -25.67
CA VAL A 501 30.64 -15.37 -26.11
C VAL A 501 30.29 -16.12 -27.39
N VAL A 502 29.04 -16.59 -27.48
CA VAL A 502 28.37 -17.03 -28.71
C VAL A 502 27.24 -16.03 -28.98
N ASP A 503 27.30 -15.34 -30.10
CA ASP A 503 26.45 -14.18 -30.44
C ASP A 503 25.48 -14.45 -31.60
N ASP A 504 25.81 -15.37 -32.50
CA ASP A 504 24.90 -15.78 -33.58
C ASP A 504 23.74 -16.65 -33.04
N PRO A 505 22.45 -16.29 -33.28
CA PRO A 505 21.31 -17.04 -32.75
C PRO A 505 21.23 -18.51 -33.19
N LEU A 506 21.66 -18.84 -34.41
CA LEU A 506 21.68 -20.23 -34.88
C LEU A 506 22.79 -21.02 -34.17
N LEU A 507 23.95 -20.40 -33.94
CA LEU A 507 25.01 -21.01 -33.14
C LEU A 507 24.60 -21.17 -31.67
N ILE A 508 23.87 -20.21 -31.10
CA ILE A 508 23.29 -20.31 -29.75
C ILE A 508 22.35 -21.52 -29.68
N TYR A 509 21.45 -21.69 -30.65
CA TYR A 509 20.55 -22.86 -30.69
C TYR A 509 21.32 -24.19 -30.75
N GLU A 510 22.31 -24.31 -31.64
CA GLU A 510 23.12 -25.51 -31.73
C GLU A 510 23.96 -25.73 -30.45
N GLN A 511 24.43 -24.65 -29.81
CA GLN A 511 25.16 -24.72 -28.55
C GLN A 511 24.25 -25.25 -27.42
N PHE A 512 22.96 -24.91 -27.41
CA PHE A 512 21.98 -25.48 -26.50
C PHE A 512 21.82 -27.00 -26.66
N LYS A 513 21.96 -27.55 -27.88
CA LYS A 513 21.96 -29.01 -28.08
C LYS A 513 23.17 -29.66 -27.41
N LEU A 514 24.36 -29.09 -27.58
CA LEU A 514 25.58 -29.56 -26.92
C LEU A 514 25.49 -29.44 -25.39
N LEU A 515 24.90 -28.35 -24.88
CA LEU A 515 24.66 -28.17 -23.46
C LEU A 515 23.66 -29.20 -22.90
N LYS A 516 22.66 -29.61 -23.69
CA LYS A 516 21.73 -30.68 -23.32
C LYS A 516 22.43 -32.03 -23.21
N GLU A 517 23.30 -32.36 -24.17
CA GLU A 517 24.13 -33.57 -24.13
C GLU A 517 25.05 -33.59 -22.91
N GLU A 518 25.73 -32.46 -22.63
CA GLU A 518 26.56 -32.31 -21.44
C GLU A 518 25.73 -32.53 -20.17
N TYR A 519 24.57 -31.89 -20.07
CA TYR A 519 23.65 -32.08 -18.94
C TYR A 519 23.26 -33.54 -18.77
N ASP A 520 22.88 -34.24 -19.84
CA ASP A 520 22.47 -35.65 -19.77
C ASP A 520 23.63 -36.59 -19.42
N SER A 521 24.84 -36.28 -19.88
CA SER A 521 26.04 -37.07 -19.59
C SER A 521 26.48 -36.97 -18.11
N ARG A 522 26.27 -35.82 -17.48
CA ARG A 522 26.63 -35.59 -16.07
C ARG A 522 25.76 -36.39 -15.12
N LYS A 523 26.41 -37.22 -14.31
CA LYS A 523 25.79 -37.98 -13.22
C LYS A 523 26.07 -37.30 -11.87
N PRO A 524 25.07 -37.18 -10.98
CA PRO A 524 25.29 -36.65 -9.63
C PRO A 524 26.37 -37.43 -8.88
N GLY A 525 27.30 -36.72 -8.22
CA GLY A 525 28.40 -37.32 -7.46
C GLY A 525 29.62 -37.70 -8.31
N THR A 526 29.58 -37.55 -9.63
CA THR A 526 30.79 -37.67 -10.46
C THR A 526 31.61 -36.39 -10.37
N LYS A 527 32.92 -36.55 -10.14
CA LYS A 527 33.83 -35.42 -10.06
C LYS A 527 33.87 -34.66 -11.39
N THR A 528 33.52 -33.37 -11.39
CA THR A 528 33.46 -32.56 -12.62
C THR A 528 33.81 -31.10 -12.35
N ASN A 529 34.04 -30.31 -13.40
CA ASN A 529 34.14 -28.85 -13.29
C ASN A 529 32.75 -28.22 -13.31
N ARG A 530 32.57 -27.17 -12.50
CA ARG A 530 31.34 -26.38 -12.54
C ARG A 530 31.20 -25.70 -13.90
N LEU A 531 29.99 -25.70 -14.43
CA LEU A 531 29.62 -24.97 -15.64
C LEU A 531 28.63 -23.86 -15.27
N ILE A 532 28.95 -22.62 -15.63
CA ILE A 532 28.06 -21.48 -15.51
C ILE A 532 27.74 -20.98 -16.91
N ILE A 533 26.44 -20.96 -17.22
CA ILE A 533 25.90 -20.59 -18.52
C ILE A 533 25.19 -19.24 -18.36
N PHE A 534 25.67 -18.22 -19.05
CA PHE A 534 25.00 -16.93 -19.16
C PHE A 534 24.15 -16.90 -20.43
N PHE A 535 22.90 -16.50 -20.31
CA PHE A 535 22.02 -16.29 -21.45
C PHE A 535 21.44 -14.88 -21.38
N ASP A 536 22.05 -13.95 -22.12
CA ASP A 536 21.63 -12.54 -22.19
C ASP A 536 20.51 -12.34 -23.22
N GLU A 537 19.64 -11.37 -22.93
CA GLU A 537 18.43 -11.05 -23.69
C GLU A 537 17.66 -12.29 -24.18
N ILE A 538 17.20 -13.11 -23.23
CA ILE A 538 16.49 -14.37 -23.51
C ILE A 538 15.34 -14.17 -24.51
N ALA A 539 14.50 -13.17 -24.30
CA ALA A 539 13.30 -12.97 -25.11
C ALA A 539 13.65 -12.71 -26.58
N GLU A 540 14.55 -11.75 -26.81
CA GLU A 540 14.99 -11.36 -28.15
C GLU A 540 15.73 -12.50 -28.85
N THR A 541 16.59 -13.23 -28.12
CA THR A 541 17.31 -14.36 -28.71
C THR A 541 16.37 -15.49 -29.10
N LEU A 542 15.34 -15.79 -28.29
CA LEU A 542 14.34 -16.81 -28.63
C LEU A 542 13.51 -16.40 -29.86
N ASP A 543 13.10 -15.13 -29.96
CA ASP A 543 12.36 -14.61 -31.12
C ASP A 543 13.20 -14.69 -32.40
N ALA A 544 14.50 -14.39 -32.31
CA ALA A 544 15.45 -14.53 -33.42
C ALA A 544 15.63 -16.00 -33.83
N ILE A 545 15.75 -16.92 -32.87
CA ILE A 545 15.84 -18.37 -33.11
C ILE A 545 14.59 -18.89 -33.82
N GLU A 546 13.38 -18.50 -33.36
CA GLU A 546 12.11 -18.93 -33.98
C GLU A 546 12.08 -18.54 -35.46
N THR A 547 12.44 -17.29 -35.75
CA THR A 547 12.39 -16.72 -37.09
C THR A 547 13.41 -17.38 -38.01
N LEU A 548 14.69 -17.41 -37.61
CA LEU A 548 15.78 -17.90 -38.47
C LEU A 548 15.68 -19.40 -38.76
N ILE A 549 15.21 -20.21 -37.80
CA ILE A 549 15.01 -21.65 -38.03
C ILE A 549 13.77 -21.90 -38.90
N ALA A 550 12.68 -21.16 -38.69
CA ALA A 550 11.50 -21.26 -39.54
C ALA A 550 11.81 -20.91 -41.00
N GLU A 551 12.66 -19.91 -41.23
CA GLU A 551 13.14 -19.53 -42.57
C GLU A 551 14.06 -20.60 -43.15
N LYS A 552 15.06 -21.07 -42.39
CA LYS A 552 16.03 -22.08 -42.84
C LYS A 552 15.38 -23.41 -43.20
N GLU A 553 14.35 -23.83 -42.47
CA GLU A 553 13.64 -25.10 -42.69
C GLU A 553 12.35 -24.96 -43.52
N GLY A 554 11.94 -23.73 -43.85
CA GLY A 554 10.72 -23.44 -44.60
C GLY A 554 9.43 -23.82 -43.88
N LYS A 555 9.45 -23.98 -42.54
CA LYS A 555 8.31 -24.41 -41.72
C LYS A 555 8.25 -23.65 -40.41
N LYS A 556 7.14 -22.93 -40.18
CA LYS A 556 6.89 -22.20 -38.93
C LYS A 556 6.92 -23.10 -37.68
N THR A 557 6.53 -24.36 -37.81
CA THR A 557 6.59 -25.33 -36.69
C THR A 557 8.02 -25.60 -36.25
N ALA A 558 8.99 -25.65 -37.16
CA ALA A 558 10.38 -25.91 -36.82
C ALA A 558 10.98 -24.82 -35.91
N GLY A 559 10.67 -23.54 -36.19
CA GLY A 559 11.07 -22.43 -35.32
C GLY A 559 10.50 -22.55 -33.91
N ARG A 560 9.21 -22.90 -33.80
CA ARG A 560 8.54 -23.12 -32.50
C ARG A 560 9.14 -24.29 -31.73
N ASP A 561 9.37 -25.41 -32.42
CA ASP A 561 9.96 -26.62 -31.83
C ASP A 561 11.38 -26.33 -31.30
N ALA A 562 12.16 -25.50 -32.02
CA ALA A 562 13.49 -25.08 -31.59
C ALA A 562 13.47 -24.17 -30.35
N VAL A 563 12.56 -23.19 -30.31
CA VAL A 563 12.36 -22.36 -29.11
C VAL A 563 11.91 -23.21 -27.94
N GLU A 564 10.94 -24.11 -28.13
CA GLU A 564 10.49 -25.02 -27.08
C GLU A 564 11.64 -25.92 -26.57
N PHE A 565 12.51 -26.39 -27.45
CA PHE A 565 13.70 -27.14 -27.08
C PHE A 565 14.64 -26.32 -26.19
N VAL A 566 14.96 -25.08 -26.57
CA VAL A 566 15.82 -24.19 -25.76
C VAL A 566 15.18 -23.92 -24.39
N GLN A 567 13.89 -23.61 -24.38
CA GLN A 567 13.11 -23.38 -23.16
C GLN A 567 13.15 -24.58 -22.22
N ASN A 568 12.87 -25.79 -22.73
CA ASN A 568 12.91 -27.01 -21.93
C ASN A 568 14.33 -27.33 -21.42
N THR A 569 15.36 -26.95 -22.17
CA THR A 569 16.75 -27.16 -21.80
C THR A 569 17.16 -26.30 -20.61
N TYR A 570 16.97 -24.98 -20.64
CA TYR A 570 17.33 -24.17 -19.47
C TYR A 570 16.37 -24.36 -18.28
N ARG A 571 15.11 -24.76 -18.49
CA ARG A 571 14.22 -25.25 -17.40
C ARG A 571 14.81 -26.47 -16.69
N SER A 572 15.42 -27.38 -17.46
CA SER A 572 16.11 -28.55 -16.90
C SER A 572 17.34 -28.13 -16.08
N PHE A 573 18.05 -27.08 -16.50
CA PHE A 573 19.17 -26.53 -15.72
C PHE A 573 18.69 -25.91 -14.40
N GLY A 574 17.57 -25.17 -14.39
CA GLY A 574 16.99 -24.60 -13.17
C GLY A 574 16.53 -25.65 -12.16
N THR A 575 15.88 -26.72 -12.63
CA THR A 575 15.32 -27.76 -11.75
C THR A 575 16.34 -28.80 -11.29
N GLY A 576 17.27 -29.20 -12.15
CA GLY A 576 18.21 -30.31 -11.92
C GLY A 576 19.69 -29.94 -11.96
N GLY A 577 20.06 -28.77 -12.49
CA GLY A 577 21.44 -28.36 -12.75
C GLY A 577 22.32 -28.34 -11.49
N ARG A 578 21.75 -27.96 -10.34
CA ARG A 578 22.43 -28.00 -9.02
C ARG A 578 23.13 -29.33 -8.75
N LYS A 579 22.46 -30.47 -9.03
CA LYS A 579 23.00 -31.81 -8.75
C LYS A 579 24.12 -32.21 -9.72
N LYS A 580 24.26 -31.47 -10.81
CA LYS A 580 25.21 -31.72 -11.91
C LYS A 580 26.26 -30.61 -12.02
N TYR A 581 26.34 -29.72 -11.04
CA TYR A 581 27.24 -28.56 -11.05
C TYR A 581 27.09 -27.70 -12.32
N ILE A 582 25.85 -27.53 -12.78
CA ILE A 582 25.47 -26.64 -13.88
C ILE A 582 24.60 -25.53 -13.30
N ASN A 583 25.04 -24.29 -13.44
CA ASN A 583 24.30 -23.09 -13.07
C ASN A 583 23.90 -22.34 -14.33
N PHE A 584 22.60 -22.08 -14.46
CA PHE A 584 22.07 -21.21 -15.50
C PHE A 584 21.84 -19.82 -14.92
N VAL A 585 22.31 -18.78 -15.62
CA VAL A 585 22.10 -17.37 -15.30
C VAL A 585 21.46 -16.72 -16.51
N GLY A 586 20.13 -16.60 -16.46
CA GLY A 586 19.36 -15.93 -17.51
C GLY A 586 19.25 -14.44 -17.24
N MET A 587 19.33 -13.62 -18.27
CA MET A 587 19.13 -12.17 -18.19
C MET A 587 18.06 -11.72 -19.17
N ASN A 588 17.25 -10.74 -18.74
CA ASN A 588 16.21 -10.17 -19.58
C ASN A 588 15.80 -8.79 -19.06
N HIS A 589 15.13 -8.00 -19.90
CA HIS A 589 14.50 -6.76 -19.44
C HIS A 589 13.22 -6.99 -18.63
N SER A 590 12.44 -8.01 -18.98
CA SER A 590 11.13 -8.24 -18.39
C SER A 590 11.12 -9.43 -17.43
N TYR A 591 10.48 -9.24 -16.27
CA TYR A 591 10.16 -10.32 -15.33
C TYR A 591 8.95 -11.16 -15.76
N ASN A 592 8.32 -10.81 -16.89
CA ASN A 592 7.17 -11.52 -17.40
C ASN A 592 7.53 -12.96 -17.79
N VAL A 593 6.77 -13.92 -17.26
CA VAL A 593 6.92 -15.36 -17.51
C VAL A 593 6.90 -15.69 -19.01
N LYS A 594 6.07 -14.98 -19.80
CA LYS A 594 6.00 -15.13 -21.26
C LYS A 594 7.31 -14.70 -21.93
N ALA A 595 7.86 -13.56 -21.54
CA ALA A 595 9.13 -13.06 -22.09
C ALA A 595 10.31 -13.98 -21.71
N LEU A 596 10.25 -14.59 -20.53
CA LEU A 596 11.25 -15.56 -20.08
C LEU A 596 11.06 -16.97 -20.65
N GLY A 597 10.00 -17.23 -21.42
CA GLY A 597 9.71 -18.56 -21.96
C GLY A 597 9.51 -19.64 -20.87
N VAL A 598 9.07 -19.26 -19.68
CA VAL A 598 8.78 -20.18 -18.56
C VAL A 598 7.41 -19.89 -17.99
N ASP A 599 6.81 -20.81 -17.24
CA ASP A 599 5.63 -20.50 -16.45
C ASP A 599 6.01 -19.97 -15.05
N GLY A 600 5.01 -19.55 -14.28
CA GLY A 600 5.21 -19.04 -12.92
C GLY A 600 5.76 -20.07 -11.94
N TYR A 601 5.54 -21.37 -12.19
CA TYR A 601 6.05 -22.45 -11.35
C TYR A 601 7.55 -22.68 -11.59
N TYR A 602 7.97 -22.77 -12.85
CA TYR A 602 9.38 -22.93 -13.23
C TYR A 602 10.20 -21.69 -12.90
N ARG A 603 9.62 -20.49 -12.95
CA ARG A 603 10.29 -19.27 -12.46
C ARG A 603 10.76 -19.42 -11.01
N ASN A 604 10.00 -20.10 -10.17
CA ASN A 604 10.35 -20.34 -8.76
C ASN A 604 11.43 -21.41 -8.57
N CYS A 605 11.96 -22.01 -9.65
CA CYS A 605 13.16 -22.84 -9.59
C CYS A 605 14.46 -22.02 -9.66
N PHE A 606 14.36 -20.74 -10.01
CA PHE A 606 15.50 -19.82 -10.08
C PHE A 606 15.40 -18.78 -8.96
N VAL A 607 16.55 -18.31 -8.50
CA VAL A 607 16.62 -17.07 -7.74
C VAL A 607 16.48 -15.93 -8.73
N ALA A 608 15.40 -15.16 -8.63
CA ALA A 608 15.20 -13.98 -9.47
C ALA A 608 15.75 -12.75 -8.73
N LEU A 609 16.78 -12.13 -9.31
CA LEU A 609 17.33 -10.85 -8.87
C LEU A 609 16.75 -9.75 -9.76
N LEU A 610 15.82 -8.99 -9.21
CA LEU A 610 15.22 -7.84 -9.86
C LEU A 610 16.06 -6.62 -9.54
N LEU A 611 16.52 -5.91 -10.55
CA LEU A 611 17.35 -4.71 -10.44
C LEU A 611 16.50 -3.48 -10.73
N ASN A 612 16.75 -2.40 -10.00
CA ASN A 612 16.21 -1.07 -10.26
C ASN A 612 14.70 -1.08 -10.57
N ASP A 613 14.28 -0.67 -11.78
CA ASP A 613 12.88 -0.44 -12.09
C ASP A 613 12.09 -1.74 -12.16
N ALA A 614 12.74 -2.86 -12.51
CA ALA A 614 12.13 -4.18 -12.35
C ALA A 614 11.80 -4.47 -10.87
N ALA A 615 12.66 -4.06 -9.93
CA ALA A 615 12.38 -4.18 -8.50
C ALA A 615 11.26 -3.22 -8.05
N ARG A 616 11.30 -1.95 -8.48
CA ARG A 616 10.24 -0.95 -8.19
C ARG A 616 8.88 -1.45 -8.67
N HIS A 617 8.81 -1.88 -9.92
CA HIS A 617 7.60 -2.38 -10.54
C HIS A 617 7.07 -3.62 -9.80
N TYR A 618 7.95 -4.56 -9.44
CA TYR A 618 7.54 -5.74 -8.66
C TYR A 618 6.95 -5.33 -7.30
N ILE A 619 7.60 -4.41 -6.58
CA ILE A 619 7.12 -3.94 -5.28
C ILE A 619 5.75 -3.26 -5.42
N ASN A 620 5.57 -2.38 -6.41
CA ASN A 620 4.34 -1.63 -6.61
C ASN A 620 3.15 -2.49 -7.08
N THR A 621 3.41 -3.54 -7.87
CA THR A 621 2.34 -4.36 -8.47
C THR A 621 2.02 -5.61 -7.67
N THR A 622 3.03 -6.22 -7.06
CA THR A 622 2.96 -7.61 -6.59
C THR A 622 2.82 -7.70 -5.07
N THR A 623 3.18 -6.69 -4.29
CA THR A 623 3.17 -6.78 -2.81
C THR A 623 1.79 -6.83 -2.15
N LYS A 624 0.69 -6.79 -2.92
CA LYS A 624 -0.70 -6.81 -2.41
C LYS A 624 -0.99 -7.96 -1.44
N HIS A 625 -0.31 -9.10 -1.60
CA HIS A 625 -0.47 -10.30 -0.76
C HIS A 625 0.50 -10.41 0.44
N LEU A 626 1.44 -9.47 0.59
CA LEU A 626 2.33 -9.47 1.75
C LEU A 626 1.61 -8.97 3.02
N PRO A 627 2.02 -9.42 4.22
CA PRO A 627 1.56 -8.83 5.47
C PRO A 627 1.83 -7.33 5.53
N GLU A 628 0.94 -6.56 6.16
CA GLU A 628 0.97 -5.09 6.15
C GLU A 628 2.32 -4.51 6.60
N GLY A 629 2.92 -5.07 7.66
CA GLY A 629 4.23 -4.63 8.14
C GLY A 629 5.39 -4.85 7.15
N LYS A 630 5.28 -5.82 6.22
CA LYS A 630 6.28 -6.01 5.15
C LYS A 630 6.05 -5.05 3.99
N LYS A 631 4.79 -4.74 3.66
CA LYS A 631 4.44 -3.73 2.66
C LYS A 631 4.99 -2.38 3.06
N GLU A 632 4.74 -1.96 4.30
CA GLU A 632 5.22 -0.68 4.83
C GLU A 632 6.75 -0.59 4.75
N GLN A 633 7.47 -1.66 5.11
CA GLN A 633 8.93 -1.71 4.98
C GLN A 633 9.40 -1.53 3.52
N PHE A 634 8.72 -2.17 2.56
CA PHE A 634 9.10 -2.12 1.15
C PHE A 634 8.80 -0.74 0.54
N TYR A 635 7.66 -0.13 0.87
CA TYR A 635 7.32 1.22 0.44
C TYR A 635 8.25 2.27 1.05
N GLN A 636 8.52 2.19 2.37
CA GLN A 636 9.50 3.07 3.01
C GLN A 636 10.89 2.94 2.37
N TRP A 637 11.29 1.73 2.00
CA TRP A 637 12.56 1.54 1.31
C TRP A 637 12.58 2.16 -0.08
N LEU A 638 11.50 2.04 -0.86
CA LEU A 638 11.38 2.71 -2.16
C LEU A 638 11.49 4.22 -2.03
N GLU A 639 10.75 4.84 -1.11
CA GLU A 639 10.82 6.28 -0.86
C GLU A 639 12.24 6.74 -0.48
N LEU A 640 12.95 5.95 0.33
CA LEU A 640 14.31 6.26 0.77
C LEU A 640 15.37 6.03 -0.31
N MET A 641 15.08 5.19 -1.30
CA MET A 641 16.01 4.76 -2.36
C MET A 641 15.58 5.20 -3.75
N ASP A 642 14.67 6.17 -3.85
CA ASP A 642 14.02 6.57 -5.11
C ASP A 642 15.03 6.79 -6.24
N ASN A 643 16.11 7.52 -5.96
CA ASN A 643 17.19 7.82 -6.91
C ASN A 643 18.42 6.90 -6.81
N ARG A 644 18.33 5.71 -6.19
CA ARG A 644 19.48 4.81 -5.94
C ARG A 644 19.33 3.47 -6.65
N TYR A 645 20.47 2.81 -6.84
CA TYR A 645 20.48 1.44 -7.32
C TYR A 645 19.88 0.53 -6.26
N ILE A 646 18.86 -0.21 -6.65
CA ILE A 646 18.13 -1.10 -5.76
C ILE A 646 18.09 -2.50 -6.35
N ALA A 647 17.96 -3.50 -5.48
CA ALA A 647 17.73 -4.87 -5.90
C ALA A 647 16.75 -5.59 -4.96
N LEU A 648 16.01 -6.53 -5.52
CA LEU A 648 15.13 -7.42 -4.78
C LEU A 648 15.40 -8.86 -5.23
N ALA A 649 15.54 -9.76 -4.27
CA ALA A 649 15.71 -11.18 -4.53
C ALA A 649 14.40 -11.93 -4.22
N THR A 650 13.93 -12.75 -5.17
CA THR A 650 12.66 -13.50 -5.13
C THR A 650 12.78 -14.83 -5.90
N GLY A 651 11.66 -15.50 -6.20
CA GLY A 651 11.57 -16.75 -6.93
C GLY A 651 11.74 -17.96 -6.01
N ALA A 652 12.88 -18.65 -6.11
CA ALA A 652 13.21 -19.83 -5.30
C ALA A 652 13.44 -19.51 -3.80
N ILE A 653 13.46 -18.23 -3.44
CA ILE A 653 13.57 -17.72 -2.08
C ILE A 653 12.44 -16.73 -1.80
N ASN A 654 12.14 -16.54 -0.51
CA ASN A 654 11.19 -15.51 -0.09
C ASN A 654 11.70 -14.12 -0.48
N ASP A 655 10.76 -13.23 -0.82
CA ASP A 655 11.06 -11.84 -1.17
C ASP A 655 11.90 -11.16 -0.09
N LYS A 656 13.08 -10.68 -0.50
CA LYS A 656 14.03 -9.98 0.35
C LYS A 656 14.61 -8.79 -0.40
N LEU A 657 14.68 -7.66 0.29
CA LEU A 657 15.42 -6.49 -0.17
C LEU A 657 16.91 -6.82 -0.17
N CYS A 658 17.58 -6.54 -1.28
CA CYS A 658 18.96 -6.90 -1.54
C CYS A 658 19.78 -5.65 -1.86
N LYS A 659 21.06 -5.66 -1.48
CA LYS A 659 22.00 -4.69 -2.01
C LYS A 659 22.21 -4.96 -3.50
N HIS A 660 22.17 -3.92 -4.31
CA HIS A 660 22.53 -4.04 -5.71
C HIS A 660 23.97 -4.61 -5.83
N PRO A 661 24.19 -5.69 -6.62
CA PRO A 661 25.45 -6.44 -6.62
C PRO A 661 26.67 -5.54 -6.88
N THR A 662 26.58 -4.71 -7.90
CA THR A 662 27.72 -3.92 -8.41
C THR A 662 27.61 -2.41 -8.18
N HIS A 663 26.48 -1.90 -7.68
CA HIS A 663 26.20 -0.45 -7.66
C HIS A 663 25.58 0.08 -6.36
N HIS A 664 25.42 -0.74 -5.32
CA HIS A 664 24.74 -0.33 -4.08
C HIS A 664 25.39 0.87 -3.35
N ASP A 665 26.71 1.01 -3.46
CA ASP A 665 27.47 2.08 -2.82
C ASP A 665 27.35 3.44 -3.53
N TYR A 666 26.70 3.50 -4.69
CA TYR A 666 26.49 4.78 -5.37
C TYR A 666 25.38 5.59 -4.69
N PRO A 667 25.61 6.89 -4.43
CA PRO A 667 24.61 7.73 -3.78
C PRO A 667 23.40 8.03 -4.66
N GLN A 668 23.53 7.85 -5.98
CA GLN A 668 22.50 8.09 -6.98
C GLN A 668 22.72 7.24 -8.25
N ILE A 669 21.64 6.91 -8.96
CA ILE A 669 21.67 6.29 -10.30
C ILE A 669 22.23 7.31 -11.28
N LYS A 670 23.25 6.90 -12.03
CA LYS A 670 23.79 7.66 -13.18
C LYS A 670 24.22 6.68 -14.25
N ASP A 671 23.88 7.02 -15.49
CA ASP A 671 24.41 6.28 -16.62
C ASP A 671 25.94 6.36 -16.64
N GLY A 672 26.59 5.25 -16.98
CA GLY A 672 28.05 5.12 -16.99
C GLY A 672 28.75 4.94 -15.64
N ASN A 673 28.04 4.78 -14.51
CA ASN A 673 28.69 4.40 -13.24
C ASN A 673 29.41 3.04 -13.38
N PRO A 674 30.73 2.95 -13.13
CA PRO A 674 31.44 1.69 -13.29
C PRO A 674 31.01 0.68 -12.20
N PRO A 675 30.96 -0.63 -12.52
CA PRO A 675 30.66 -1.65 -11.52
C PRO A 675 31.72 -1.64 -10.42
N LYS A 676 31.28 -1.75 -9.16
CA LYS A 676 32.14 -1.94 -7.98
C LYS A 676 32.11 -3.40 -7.54
N ASN A 677 33.15 -3.80 -6.82
CA ASN A 677 33.26 -5.12 -6.18
C ASN A 677 33.24 -6.31 -7.15
N LEU A 678 33.48 -6.07 -8.44
CA LEU A 678 33.58 -7.14 -9.43
C LEU A 678 34.97 -7.77 -9.31
N GLN A 679 35.02 -9.04 -8.90
CA GLN A 679 36.27 -9.80 -8.82
C GLN A 679 36.48 -10.57 -10.12
N GLN A 680 37.75 -10.76 -10.47
CA GLN A 680 38.11 -11.58 -11.63
C GLN A 680 37.76 -13.05 -11.34
N ILE A 681 36.98 -13.66 -12.23
CA ILE A 681 36.60 -15.06 -12.12
C ILE A 681 37.70 -15.94 -12.74
N LYS A 682 38.12 -16.99 -12.04
CA LYS A 682 39.03 -18.00 -12.60
C LYS A 682 38.27 -18.88 -13.60
N GLN A 683 38.34 -18.52 -14.88
CA GLN A 683 37.75 -19.31 -15.95
C GLN A 683 38.60 -20.55 -16.25
N LEU A 684 37.94 -21.71 -16.25
CA LEU A 684 38.52 -22.98 -16.65
C LEU A 684 38.32 -23.23 -18.16
N PRO A 685 39.19 -24.01 -18.81
CA PRO A 685 38.97 -24.42 -20.20
C PRO A 685 37.59 -25.07 -20.37
N LEU A 686 36.87 -24.67 -21.41
CA LEU A 686 35.61 -25.31 -21.78
C LEU A 686 35.91 -26.70 -22.35
N ASN A 687 35.46 -27.73 -21.65
CA ASN A 687 35.52 -29.12 -22.12
C ASN A 687 34.34 -29.47 -23.05
N ILE A 688 33.34 -28.60 -23.12
CA ILE A 688 32.22 -28.70 -24.06
C ILE A 688 32.72 -28.16 -25.39
N ARG A 689 32.46 -28.91 -26.46
CA ARG A 689 32.77 -28.46 -27.82
C ARG A 689 32.06 -27.13 -28.09
N LEU A 690 32.81 -26.15 -28.54
CA LEU A 690 32.27 -24.91 -29.10
C LEU A 690 31.99 -25.12 -30.58
N ILE A 691 30.94 -24.47 -31.07
CA ILE A 691 30.53 -24.54 -32.48
C ILE A 691 31.38 -23.63 -33.34
#